data_AF-A0A1X1UCX6-F1
#
_entry.id   AF-A0A1X1UCX6-F1
#
_cell.length_a   1.000
_cell.length_b   1.000
_cell.length_c   1.000
_cell.angle_alpha   90.00
_cell.angle_beta   90.00
_cell.angle_gamma   90.00
#
_symmetry.space_group_name_H-M   'P 1'
#
loop_
_entity.id
_entity.type
_entity.pdbx_description
1 polymer ?
#
loop_
_entity_poly.entity_id
_entity_poly.type
_entity_poly.pdbx_seq_one_letter_code
_entity_poly.pdbx_strand_id
1 'polypeptide(L)'
;MAVEVAGGGSSAVAASSHAACARFRGTDPLITGLTRRSLAEEVGFPDSSGSIPQARWMRAMTFERLVRNENFAGRVATRTVGALGLSRPNEVVIVDARVSINSTAQALVDAHSRAGNDGTVTLIFQLALPFVGFEDTRSTDVKPDFAIVAPSADDPSRSWLVIGDAKDYERVRSRIDDARMLKGFLQVAVGAESARTWSRLPDGMSVHTFGVLAVPRNAFLQPEPVVENLHDYTEEVRLRIEERRREAQLSGHKVGDDVRVLVKQLEATFDPGRCPTCTLFSYCRVELRQSGSPRDLLIEIGVRRDMRRQALGLVDGVSEVGRVPASTAANIAATLEGVPQFTGQRRVDQAGAPGTVNVVLAKSDAAALGVHGIGVQRVTLEGRGDWEFTTFDDPQSSDTRRLVMRRIGSALSRAMREQRTAADEGPPGTTPDAVHLGVPDQATADVLVSMADNLAGVELSRLRWERDKEQGRPPLTYDGEPATLPRPISESERTAIAFMLEDDRSRAFRLRSPIINVREVLSRHVVAGGPTVNAGRLDYLVGWAEATPADPIDHRAFADAIEASNHTPGARLTNATSDAIHEALVGKRGKHGGEGPAEPERYKTLVEEELQYKAQTLERALDALDGIGSSTLRDAYRALESSSQQVWRRRLQLHASDLVRFGRTYRPWRNSLVGLIETDGLCASQLLALSNPQAAHDMASDAGNRFVAFATVISVEPLVLDVESRRIVDGSRVVMLTRNGGACVEAPGVCVDVKRARTFKIGGLDIGPLTTTGAEATHLQWHPQMVPSVEAGDRLVIADFTWFSKLKGNRVLSISKPDSDTTSAPKPDCDFDSYESDPEKHRWCCRSHERSEADFSDHIAGRRARGELNPETWPPVRDDDAFEVSASGAATGDAFAFAPEPTPADQTMDDLE
;
A
#
# COMPACT_ATOMS: atom_id res chain seq x y z
N MET A 1 21.03 39.30 19.29
CA MET A 1 21.87 38.31 19.99
C MET A 1 22.02 37.12 19.05
N ALA A 2 23.25 36.74 18.71
CA ALA A 2 23.52 35.68 17.74
C ALA A 2 23.17 34.33 18.35
N VAL A 3 22.28 33.59 17.68
CA VAL A 3 21.90 32.23 18.03
C VAL A 3 23.00 31.31 17.47
N GLU A 4 23.82 30.73 18.34
CA GLU A 4 24.72 29.62 17.96
C GLU A 4 23.88 28.33 17.89
N VAL A 5 23.54 27.90 16.68
CA VAL A 5 22.87 26.62 16.38
C VAL A 5 23.54 25.96 15.17
N ALA A 6 23.72 24.63 15.22
CA ALA A 6 24.57 23.83 14.33
C ALA A 6 23.88 22.59 13.68
N GLY A 7 22.55 22.59 13.45
CA GLY A 7 21.86 21.42 12.89
C GLY A 7 20.48 21.73 12.27
N GLY A 8 20.06 21.08 11.16
CA GLY A 8 18.63 20.94 10.81
C GLY A 8 18.12 21.21 9.37
N GLY A 9 18.97 21.14 8.34
CA GLY A 9 18.64 21.55 6.96
C GLY A 9 18.09 20.45 6.02
N SER A 10 18.00 19.19 6.43
CA SER A 10 17.47 18.13 5.54
C SER A 10 15.97 17.89 5.72
N SER A 11 15.32 17.45 4.61
CA SER A 11 14.10 16.63 4.37
C SER A 11 12.90 16.71 5.33
N ALA A 12 13.11 16.91 6.61
CA ALA A 12 12.18 16.58 7.69
C ALA A 12 11.36 17.77 8.24
N VAL A 13 11.42 18.93 7.57
CA VAL A 13 10.84 20.20 8.03
C VAL A 13 9.31 20.18 8.09
N ALA A 14 8.65 19.52 7.13
CA ALA A 14 7.19 19.52 7.02
C ALA A 14 6.55 18.13 7.16
N ALA A 15 7.28 17.05 6.89
CA ALA A 15 6.68 15.72 6.70
C ALA A 15 7.10 14.64 7.72
N SER A 16 8.05 14.91 8.62
CA SER A 16 8.54 13.88 9.54
C SER A 16 7.62 13.69 10.76
N SER A 17 7.50 12.45 11.24
CA SER A 17 6.74 12.10 12.45
C SER A 17 7.21 12.88 13.69
N HIS A 18 8.51 13.18 13.77
CA HIS A 18 9.08 14.01 14.84
C HIS A 18 8.60 15.46 14.76
N ALA A 19 8.59 16.07 13.58
CA ALA A 19 8.13 17.45 13.39
C ALA A 19 6.62 17.59 13.62
N ALA A 20 5.84 16.56 13.31
CA ALA A 20 4.40 16.50 13.58
C ALA A 20 4.07 16.27 15.08
N CYS A 21 5.05 15.87 15.89
CA CYS A 21 4.84 15.53 17.29
C CYS A 21 4.79 16.80 18.16
N ALA A 22 3.62 17.13 18.69
CA ALA A 22 3.44 18.27 19.61
C ALA A 22 4.38 18.22 20.84
N ARG A 23 4.76 17.02 21.29
CA ARG A 23 5.70 16.81 22.39
C ARG A 23 7.11 17.25 22.02
N PHE A 24 7.69 16.69 20.96
CA PHE A 24 9.13 16.83 20.65
C PHE A 24 9.47 17.82 19.54
N ARG A 25 8.49 18.51 18.97
CA ARG A 25 8.75 19.61 18.03
C ARG A 25 9.68 20.70 18.62
N GLY A 26 9.58 20.96 19.93
CA GLY A 26 10.48 21.86 20.66
C GLY A 26 11.90 21.31 20.93
N THR A 27 12.20 20.08 20.51
CA THR A 27 13.54 19.46 20.61
C THR A 27 14.19 19.29 19.24
N ASP A 28 13.69 20.01 18.25
CA ASP A 28 14.19 19.99 16.89
C ASP A 28 15.69 20.33 16.81
N PRO A 29 16.44 19.81 15.81
CA PRO A 29 17.86 20.12 15.65
C PRO A 29 18.21 21.61 15.58
N LEU A 30 17.28 22.47 15.10
CA LEU A 30 17.45 23.93 15.12
C LEU A 30 17.41 24.52 16.55
N ILE A 31 16.98 23.76 17.54
CA ILE A 31 16.86 24.18 18.94
C ILE A 31 17.98 23.55 19.77
N THR A 32 18.18 22.24 19.61
CA THR A 32 19.12 21.46 20.44
C THR A 32 20.54 21.41 19.87
N GLY A 33 20.71 21.63 18.56
CA GLY A 33 21.99 21.43 17.87
C GLY A 33 22.39 19.95 17.69
N LEU A 34 21.53 19.01 18.10
CA LEU A 34 21.76 17.58 17.96
C LEU A 34 20.96 17.02 16.77
N THR A 35 21.51 16.05 16.05
CA THR A 35 20.68 15.26 15.14
C THR A 35 19.65 14.48 15.95
N ARG A 36 18.51 14.10 15.36
CA ARG A 36 17.44 13.43 16.10
C ARG A 36 17.86 12.07 16.67
N ARG A 37 18.73 11.34 15.96
CA ARG A 37 19.35 10.12 16.49
C ARG A 37 20.33 10.38 17.64
N SER A 38 21.17 11.41 17.51
CA SER A 38 22.06 11.82 18.60
C SER A 38 21.26 12.27 19.83
N LEU A 39 20.12 12.93 19.62
CA LEU A 39 19.19 13.29 20.70
C LEU A 39 18.66 12.03 21.41
N ALA A 40 18.27 10.99 20.66
CA ALA A 40 17.82 9.72 21.21
C ALA A 40 18.92 9.02 22.03
N GLU A 41 20.15 9.00 21.52
CA GLU A 41 21.34 8.53 22.24
C GLU A 41 21.61 9.33 23.52
N GLU A 42 21.56 10.66 23.45
CA GLU A 42 21.84 11.57 24.57
C GLU A 42 20.84 11.38 25.72
N VAL A 43 19.56 11.12 25.40
CA VAL A 43 18.53 10.78 26.40
C VAL A 43 18.58 9.33 26.87
N GLY A 44 19.49 8.51 26.35
CA GLY A 44 19.76 7.14 26.79
C GLY A 44 18.97 6.04 26.07
N PHE A 45 18.31 6.35 24.95
CA PHE A 45 17.48 5.42 24.19
C PHE A 45 17.84 5.52 22.70
N PRO A 46 18.99 4.96 22.27
CA PRO A 46 19.43 5.03 20.88
C PRO A 46 18.34 4.50 19.93
N ASP A 47 18.17 5.19 18.81
CA ASP A 47 17.27 4.77 17.76
C ASP A 47 17.87 3.59 16.99
N SER A 48 17.50 2.37 17.40
CA SER A 48 17.78 1.14 16.68
C SER A 48 16.76 0.85 15.58
N SER A 49 15.69 1.66 15.48
CA SER A 49 14.64 1.54 14.47
C SER A 49 14.97 2.39 13.22
N GLY A 50 14.39 2.04 12.08
CA GLY A 50 14.44 2.90 10.88
C GLY A 50 15.81 3.03 10.18
N SER A 51 16.79 2.15 10.46
CA SER A 51 17.99 2.06 9.62
C SER A 51 17.62 1.63 8.19
N ILE A 52 18.45 2.04 7.24
CA ILE A 52 18.29 1.68 5.83
C ILE A 52 19.08 0.37 5.63
N PRO A 53 18.47 -0.70 5.07
CA PRO A 53 19.24 -1.86 4.61
C PRO A 53 20.35 -1.44 3.64
N GLN A 54 21.53 -2.03 3.74
CA GLN A 54 22.67 -1.75 2.87
C GLN A 54 22.29 -1.88 1.39
N ALA A 55 21.56 -2.94 1.02
CA ALA A 55 21.06 -3.13 -0.33
C ALA A 55 20.18 -1.97 -0.82
N ARG A 56 19.32 -1.42 0.07
CA ARG A 56 18.46 -0.27 -0.22
C ARG A 56 19.28 1.01 -0.39
N TRP A 57 20.30 1.19 0.43
CA TRP A 57 21.25 2.30 0.33
C TRP A 57 22.01 2.27 -0.99
N MET A 58 22.58 1.12 -1.36
CA MET A 58 23.28 0.93 -2.63
C MET A 58 22.39 1.27 -3.83
N ARG A 59 21.11 0.90 -3.75
CA ARG A 59 20.12 1.24 -4.78
C ARG A 59 19.85 2.74 -4.87
N ALA A 60 19.67 3.42 -3.74
CA ALA A 60 19.47 4.88 -3.72
C ALA A 60 20.68 5.62 -4.30
N MET A 61 21.89 5.24 -3.91
CA MET A 61 23.13 5.80 -4.46
C MET A 61 23.26 5.55 -5.96
N THR A 62 22.80 4.38 -6.43
CA THR A 62 22.77 4.05 -7.85
C THR A 62 21.79 4.95 -8.61
N PHE A 63 20.59 5.16 -8.07
CA PHE A 63 19.60 6.05 -8.67
C PHE A 63 20.10 7.50 -8.73
N GLU A 64 20.69 8.00 -7.65
CA GLU A 64 21.25 9.36 -7.61
C GLU A 64 22.38 9.53 -8.65
N ARG A 65 23.26 8.54 -8.80
CA ARG A 65 24.30 8.53 -9.86
C ARG A 65 23.68 8.56 -11.26
N LEU A 66 22.55 7.90 -11.49
CA LEU A 66 21.84 7.94 -12.78
C LEU A 66 21.23 9.32 -13.07
N VAL A 67 20.65 9.99 -12.07
CA VAL A 67 20.11 11.35 -12.23
C VAL A 67 21.20 12.33 -12.69
N ARG A 68 22.44 12.13 -12.22
CA ARG A 68 23.61 12.94 -12.58
C ARG A 68 24.26 12.56 -13.91
N ASN A 69 23.89 11.42 -14.51
CA ASN A 69 24.46 11.01 -15.78
C ASN A 69 24.05 11.98 -16.88
N GLU A 70 24.98 12.40 -17.74
CA GLU A 70 24.75 13.41 -18.79
C GLU A 70 23.52 13.11 -19.66
N ASN A 71 23.31 11.84 -20.00
CA ASN A 71 22.17 11.40 -20.81
C ASN A 71 20.82 11.64 -20.11
N PHE A 72 20.76 11.49 -18.79
CA PHE A 72 19.52 11.66 -18.02
C PHE A 72 19.34 13.12 -17.56
N ALA A 73 20.41 13.80 -17.16
CA ALA A 73 20.38 15.21 -16.77
C ALA A 73 19.84 16.11 -17.90
N GLY A 74 20.28 15.88 -19.16
CA GLY A 74 19.75 16.57 -20.33
C GLY A 74 18.24 16.34 -20.52
N ARG A 75 17.76 15.11 -20.30
CA ARG A 75 16.34 14.76 -20.40
C ARG A 75 15.50 15.38 -19.28
N VAL A 76 16.02 15.39 -18.05
CA VAL A 76 15.36 16.02 -16.90
C VAL A 76 15.19 17.51 -17.15
N ALA A 77 16.23 18.20 -17.60
CA ALA A 77 16.18 19.63 -17.93
C ALA A 77 15.19 19.93 -19.06
N THR A 78 15.31 19.25 -20.21
CA THR A 78 14.45 19.50 -21.38
C THR A 78 12.98 19.17 -21.14
N ARG A 79 12.67 18.05 -20.48
CA ARG A 79 11.28 17.69 -20.13
C ARG A 79 10.66 18.66 -19.13
N THR A 80 11.45 19.14 -18.16
CA THR A 80 10.99 20.16 -17.22
C THR A 80 10.64 21.45 -17.95
N VAL A 81 11.58 22.00 -18.72
CA VAL A 81 11.40 23.26 -19.46
C VAL A 81 10.21 23.17 -20.43
N GLY A 82 10.07 22.03 -21.13
CA GLY A 82 8.90 21.79 -21.99
C GLY A 82 7.59 21.66 -21.22
N ALA A 83 7.59 21.03 -20.03
CA ALA A 83 6.39 20.95 -19.18
C ALA A 83 5.93 22.30 -18.63
N LEU A 84 6.85 23.26 -18.49
CA LEU A 84 6.56 24.64 -18.09
C LEU A 84 6.11 25.53 -19.26
N GLY A 85 6.05 24.99 -20.49
CA GLY A 85 5.66 25.77 -21.68
C GLY A 85 6.70 26.78 -22.15
N LEU A 86 7.95 26.67 -21.68
CA LEU A 86 9.06 27.51 -22.13
C LEU A 86 9.51 27.14 -23.54
N SER A 87 10.27 28.02 -24.20
CA SER A 87 10.88 27.74 -25.50
C SER A 87 11.93 26.63 -25.42
N ARG A 88 12.17 25.92 -26.54
CA ARG A 88 13.23 24.91 -26.64
C ARG A 88 14.58 25.58 -26.34
N PRO A 89 15.40 25.03 -25.42
CA PRO A 89 16.72 25.58 -25.15
C PRO A 89 17.66 25.37 -26.35
N ASN A 90 18.56 26.33 -26.56
CA ASN A 90 19.63 26.21 -27.57
C ASN A 90 20.65 25.13 -27.18
N GLU A 91 20.93 25.01 -25.89
CA GLU A 91 21.87 24.06 -25.30
C GLU A 91 21.43 23.71 -23.87
N VAL A 92 21.82 22.52 -23.41
CA VAL A 92 21.74 22.15 -21.98
C VAL A 92 23.15 21.97 -21.43
N VAL A 93 23.49 22.76 -20.41
CA VAL A 93 24.77 22.69 -19.71
C VAL A 93 24.56 22.06 -18.34
N ILE A 94 25.47 21.17 -17.94
CA ILE A 94 25.43 20.48 -16.65
C ILE A 94 26.57 20.98 -15.77
N VAL A 95 26.27 21.36 -14.52
CA VAL A 95 27.23 21.95 -13.57
C VAL A 95 27.14 21.28 -12.20
N ASP A 96 28.30 21.05 -11.58
CA ASP A 96 28.43 20.54 -10.23
C ASP A 96 28.70 21.68 -9.23
N ALA A 97 27.81 21.87 -8.26
CA ALA A 97 27.97 22.86 -7.20
C ALA A 97 28.69 22.32 -5.94
N ARG A 98 29.07 21.03 -5.92
CA ARG A 98 29.93 20.39 -4.90
C ARG A 98 29.47 20.56 -3.46
N VAL A 99 28.16 20.64 -3.25
CA VAL A 99 27.50 20.79 -1.93
C VAL A 99 28.09 21.95 -1.13
N SER A 100 28.27 23.09 -1.79
CA SER A 100 28.90 24.29 -1.21
C SER A 100 28.08 25.53 -1.55
N ILE A 101 27.76 26.34 -0.53
CA ILE A 101 27.02 27.60 -0.68
C ILE A 101 27.71 28.53 -1.68
N ASN A 102 29.05 28.65 -1.56
CA ASN A 102 29.83 29.54 -2.42
C ASN A 102 29.86 29.06 -3.87
N SER A 103 30.02 27.75 -4.05
CA SER A 103 30.04 27.12 -5.37
C SER A 103 28.66 27.15 -6.02
N THR A 104 27.60 26.99 -5.24
CA THR A 104 26.21 27.12 -5.68
C THR A 104 25.92 28.55 -6.14
N ALA A 105 26.32 29.57 -5.37
CA ALA A 105 26.12 30.97 -5.76
C ALA A 105 26.85 31.30 -7.07
N GLN A 106 28.10 30.85 -7.24
CA GLN A 106 28.84 31.06 -8.49
C GLN A 106 28.16 30.34 -9.66
N ALA A 107 27.73 29.09 -9.46
CA ALA A 107 27.04 28.31 -10.49
C ALA A 107 25.73 28.99 -10.93
N LEU A 108 24.98 29.60 -10.00
CA LEU A 108 23.76 30.36 -10.31
C LEU A 108 24.06 31.64 -11.10
N VAL A 109 25.12 32.38 -10.78
CA VAL A 109 25.54 33.58 -11.54
C VAL A 109 25.91 33.22 -12.97
N ASP A 110 26.70 32.16 -13.14
CA ASP A 110 27.13 31.70 -14.46
C ASP A 110 25.93 31.17 -15.28
N ALA A 111 25.02 30.45 -14.62
CA ALA A 111 23.80 29.94 -15.23
C ALA A 111 22.82 31.06 -15.64
N HIS A 112 22.67 32.10 -14.80
CA HIS A 112 21.89 33.29 -15.11
C HIS A 112 22.39 33.97 -16.39
N SER A 113 23.71 34.17 -16.46
CA SER A 113 24.36 34.82 -17.60
C SER A 113 24.15 34.01 -18.89
N ARG A 114 24.31 32.68 -18.84
CA ARG A 114 24.05 31.77 -19.98
C ARG A 114 22.59 31.78 -20.41
N ALA A 115 21.65 31.80 -19.46
CA ALA A 115 20.22 31.85 -19.76
C ALA A 115 19.86 33.17 -20.48
N GLY A 116 20.34 34.30 -19.96
CA GLY A 116 20.04 35.63 -20.50
C GLY A 116 20.67 35.92 -21.86
N ASN A 117 21.92 35.47 -22.09
CA ASN A 117 22.67 35.79 -23.30
C ASN A 117 22.47 34.77 -24.42
N ASP A 118 22.45 33.49 -24.07
CA ASP A 118 22.58 32.40 -25.04
C ASP A 118 21.29 31.58 -25.18
N GLY A 119 20.26 31.85 -24.38
CA GLY A 119 19.04 31.02 -24.32
C GLY A 119 19.32 29.59 -23.83
N THR A 120 20.39 29.42 -23.07
CA THR A 120 20.87 28.12 -22.57
C THR A 120 20.16 27.75 -21.27
N VAL A 121 19.85 26.46 -21.12
CA VAL A 121 19.36 25.91 -19.85
C VAL A 121 20.51 25.26 -19.10
N THR A 122 20.67 25.59 -17.82
CA THR A 122 21.69 24.96 -16.97
C THR A 122 21.03 24.06 -15.93
N LEU A 123 21.42 22.78 -15.87
CA LEU A 123 21.12 21.90 -14.73
C LEU A 123 22.31 21.93 -13.78
N ILE A 124 22.07 22.37 -12.55
CA ILE A 124 23.06 22.40 -11.46
C ILE A 124 22.72 21.23 -10.53
N PHE A 125 23.69 20.41 -10.15
CA PHE A 125 23.50 19.34 -9.16
C PHE A 125 24.38 19.56 -7.92
N GLN A 126 24.06 18.86 -6.82
CA GLN A 126 24.76 19.00 -5.53
C GLN A 126 24.73 20.45 -4.98
N LEU A 127 23.54 21.04 -4.89
CA LEU A 127 23.40 22.39 -4.35
C LEU A 127 23.52 22.42 -2.83
N ALA A 128 23.90 23.57 -2.31
CA ALA A 128 23.74 23.92 -0.90
C ALA A 128 23.17 25.33 -0.79
N LEU A 129 22.05 25.46 -0.10
CA LEU A 129 21.33 26.71 0.14
C LEU A 129 21.23 26.95 1.64
N PRO A 130 21.41 28.19 2.13
CA PRO A 130 21.18 28.48 3.54
C PRO A 130 19.71 28.21 3.89
N PHE A 131 19.47 27.66 5.08
CA PHE A 131 18.11 27.48 5.54
C PHE A 131 17.40 28.84 5.69
N VAL A 132 16.15 28.91 5.24
CA VAL A 132 15.36 30.15 5.18
C VAL A 132 15.39 30.93 6.51
N GLY A 133 15.88 32.17 6.45
CA GLY A 133 16.05 33.12 7.56
C GLY A 133 17.19 32.82 8.54
N PHE A 134 18.10 31.94 8.18
CA PHE A 134 19.28 31.57 8.97
C PHE A 134 20.59 31.71 8.18
N GLU A 135 20.59 32.55 7.13
CA GLU A 135 21.74 32.78 6.23
C GLU A 135 23.03 33.19 6.97
N ASP A 136 22.92 34.08 7.97
CA ASP A 136 24.06 34.57 8.75
C ASP A 136 24.39 33.72 9.99
N THR A 137 23.81 32.52 10.11
CA THR A 137 23.97 31.63 11.25
C THR A 137 24.50 30.26 10.82
N ARG A 138 25.14 29.50 11.71
CA ARG A 138 25.73 28.18 11.41
C ARG A 138 24.68 27.04 11.26
N SER A 139 23.48 27.35 10.77
CA SER A 139 22.47 26.30 10.49
C SER A 139 22.94 25.36 9.37
N THR A 140 22.49 24.11 9.39
CA THR A 140 22.80 23.17 8.30
C THR A 140 22.09 23.60 7.04
N ASP A 141 22.81 23.58 5.92
CA ASP A 141 22.28 23.94 4.60
C ASP A 141 21.18 22.97 4.14
N VAL A 142 20.21 23.53 3.41
CA VAL A 142 19.28 22.76 2.57
C VAL A 142 20.03 22.29 1.34
N LYS A 143 19.91 21.00 1.03
CA LYS A 143 20.65 20.36 -0.07
C LYS A 143 19.67 19.78 -1.10
N PRO A 144 19.07 20.61 -1.98
CA PRO A 144 18.34 20.07 -3.13
C PRO A 144 19.31 19.28 -4.01
N ASP A 145 18.88 18.12 -4.51
CA ASP A 145 19.74 17.29 -5.35
C ASP A 145 20.12 17.99 -6.66
N PHE A 146 19.21 18.79 -7.22
CA PHE A 146 19.45 19.59 -8.43
C PHE A 146 18.57 20.83 -8.54
N ALA A 147 18.91 21.71 -9.47
CA ALA A 147 18.09 22.84 -9.88
C ALA A 147 18.28 23.11 -11.38
N ILE A 148 17.25 23.67 -12.01
CA ILE A 148 17.26 24.00 -13.43
C ILE A 148 17.10 25.52 -13.56
N VAL A 149 18.06 26.15 -14.23
CA VAL A 149 18.01 27.58 -14.57
C VAL A 149 17.65 27.70 -16.05
N ALA A 150 16.58 28.42 -16.35
CA ALA A 150 16.08 28.63 -17.71
C ALA A 150 15.76 30.11 -17.96
N PRO A 151 15.76 30.58 -19.21
CA PRO A 151 15.29 31.93 -19.54
C PRO A 151 13.83 32.13 -19.10
N SER A 152 13.52 33.31 -18.57
CA SER A 152 12.15 33.67 -18.19
C SER A 152 11.28 33.86 -19.44
N ALA A 153 10.04 33.38 -19.41
CA ALA A 153 9.10 33.59 -20.51
C ALA A 153 8.73 35.07 -20.70
N ASP A 154 8.70 35.84 -19.60
CA ASP A 154 8.26 37.23 -19.60
C ASP A 154 9.35 38.20 -20.07
N ASP A 155 10.62 37.85 -19.86
CA ASP A 155 11.78 38.69 -20.16
C ASP A 155 13.00 37.79 -20.40
N PRO A 156 13.49 37.65 -21.65
CA PRO A 156 14.62 36.79 -21.97
C PRO A 156 15.93 37.20 -21.28
N SER A 157 16.06 38.44 -20.79
CA SER A 157 17.23 38.88 -20.01
C SER A 157 17.19 38.44 -18.54
N ARG A 158 16.05 37.89 -18.10
CA ARG A 158 15.83 37.31 -16.77
C ARG A 158 15.84 35.80 -16.84
N SER A 159 15.99 35.16 -15.68
CA SER A 159 15.98 33.71 -15.58
C SER A 159 15.05 33.20 -14.49
N TRP A 160 14.50 32.02 -14.68
CA TRP A 160 13.79 31.27 -13.65
C TRP A 160 14.68 30.18 -13.07
N LEU A 161 14.62 30.04 -11.74
CA LEU A 161 15.22 28.94 -10.99
C LEU A 161 14.13 27.96 -10.59
N VAL A 162 14.21 26.74 -11.10
CA VAL A 162 13.31 25.63 -10.77
C VAL A 162 14.07 24.67 -9.86
N ILE A 163 13.65 24.54 -8.61
CA ILE A 163 14.26 23.61 -7.65
C ILE A 163 13.78 22.19 -7.91
N GLY A 164 14.66 21.20 -7.75
CA GLY A 164 14.29 19.80 -7.78
C GLY A 164 15.03 18.92 -6.79
N ASP A 165 14.52 17.72 -6.65
CA ASP A 165 15.01 16.69 -5.73
C ASP A 165 14.86 15.30 -6.36
N ALA A 166 15.66 14.32 -5.94
CA ALA A 166 15.64 12.96 -6.46
C ALA A 166 15.27 11.95 -5.35
N LYS A 167 14.26 11.13 -5.61
CA LYS A 167 13.75 10.16 -4.62
C LYS A 167 13.65 8.77 -5.21
N ASP A 168 14.36 7.80 -4.61
CA ASP A 168 14.30 6.38 -5.00
C ASP A 168 13.04 5.70 -4.46
N TYR A 169 11.88 6.19 -4.87
CA TYR A 169 10.61 5.58 -4.52
C TYR A 169 10.45 4.22 -5.18
N GLU A 170 10.12 3.23 -4.36
CA GLU A 170 9.60 1.98 -4.90
C GLU A 170 8.23 2.21 -5.50
N ARG A 171 8.18 2.09 -6.82
CA ARG A 171 6.93 1.98 -7.55
C ARG A 171 6.32 0.61 -7.26
N VAL A 172 5.36 0.59 -6.34
CA VAL A 172 4.57 -0.58 -6.03
C VAL A 172 3.23 -0.43 -6.75
N ARG A 173 2.86 -1.43 -7.54
CA ARG A 173 1.79 -1.43 -8.53
C ARG A 173 2.05 -0.35 -9.60
N SER A 174 0.98 0.18 -10.17
CA SER A 174 1.04 1.04 -11.36
C SER A 174 1.49 2.49 -11.10
N ARG A 175 1.67 2.94 -9.86
CA ARG A 175 2.05 4.33 -9.51
C ARG A 175 2.90 4.37 -8.24
N ILE A 176 3.57 5.50 -8.01
CA ILE A 176 4.14 5.82 -6.70
C ILE A 176 2.99 6.26 -5.79
N ASP A 177 3.09 5.94 -4.50
CA ASP A 177 2.10 6.34 -3.50
C ASP A 177 1.99 7.88 -3.39
N ASP A 178 0.77 8.41 -3.35
CA ASP A 178 0.53 9.85 -3.32
C ASP A 178 1.13 10.50 -2.06
N ALA A 179 1.15 9.81 -0.92
CA ALA A 179 1.75 10.32 0.31
C ALA A 179 3.29 10.44 0.20
N ARG A 180 3.93 9.51 -0.55
CA ARG A 180 5.36 9.60 -0.87
C ARG A 180 5.63 10.79 -1.80
N MET A 181 4.84 10.94 -2.87
CA MET A 181 4.97 12.10 -3.77
C MET A 181 4.81 13.43 -3.03
N LEU A 182 3.80 13.52 -2.15
CA LEU A 182 3.56 14.68 -1.29
C LEU A 182 4.80 15.00 -0.43
N LYS A 183 5.39 13.99 0.21
CA LYS A 183 6.62 14.14 1.02
C LYS A 183 7.78 14.69 0.19
N GLY A 184 8.03 14.13 -0.99
CA GLY A 184 9.07 14.61 -1.91
C GLY A 184 8.88 16.06 -2.34
N PHE A 185 7.65 16.47 -2.70
CA PHE A 185 7.38 17.85 -3.11
C PHE A 185 7.43 18.86 -1.95
N LEU A 186 7.14 18.44 -0.71
CA LEU A 186 7.41 19.28 0.47
C LEU A 186 8.91 19.59 0.61
N GLN A 187 9.81 18.64 0.31
CA GLN A 187 11.25 18.88 0.30
C GLN A 187 11.67 19.86 -0.81
N VAL A 188 11.12 19.68 -2.02
CA VAL A 188 11.34 20.62 -3.13
C VAL A 188 10.88 22.03 -2.76
N ALA A 189 9.73 22.17 -2.09
CA ALA A 189 9.21 23.46 -1.63
C ALA A 189 10.09 24.12 -0.56
N VAL A 190 10.69 23.37 0.36
CA VAL A 190 11.68 23.90 1.32
C VAL A 190 12.90 24.48 0.59
N GLY A 191 13.41 23.77 -0.41
CA GLY A 191 14.52 24.26 -1.25
C GLY A 191 14.14 25.54 -2.03
N ALA A 192 12.93 25.57 -2.59
CA ALA A 192 12.41 26.73 -3.32
C ALA A 192 12.26 27.97 -2.42
N GLU A 193 11.73 27.81 -1.20
CA GLU A 193 11.58 28.92 -0.25
C GLU A 193 12.94 29.41 0.28
N SER A 194 13.88 28.48 0.50
CA SER A 194 15.25 28.82 0.91
C SER A 194 15.97 29.62 -0.18
N ALA A 195 15.89 29.19 -1.44
CA ALA A 195 16.45 29.95 -2.57
C ALA A 195 15.79 31.33 -2.73
N ARG A 196 14.47 31.43 -2.54
CA ARG A 196 13.69 32.66 -2.73
C ARG A 196 14.06 33.76 -1.73
N THR A 197 14.45 33.37 -0.52
CA THR A 197 14.81 34.28 0.56
C THR A 197 16.31 34.55 0.64
N TRP A 198 17.11 33.86 -0.18
CA TRP A 198 18.56 33.93 -0.14
C TRP A 198 19.09 35.24 -0.72
N SER A 199 19.92 35.97 0.05
CA SER A 199 20.45 37.27 -0.36
C SER A 199 21.38 37.22 -1.58
N ARG A 200 21.96 36.05 -1.87
CA ARG A 200 22.92 35.85 -2.98
C ARG A 200 22.27 35.31 -4.25
N LEU A 201 20.93 35.22 -4.31
CA LEU A 201 20.24 34.93 -5.55
C LEU A 201 20.54 36.06 -6.57
N PRO A 202 20.97 35.75 -7.80
CA PRO A 202 21.33 36.79 -8.78
C PRO A 202 20.18 37.77 -9.07
N ASP A 203 20.51 39.06 -9.21
CA ASP A 203 19.55 40.07 -9.64
C ASP A 203 18.93 39.69 -11.00
N GLY A 204 17.61 39.74 -11.11
CA GLY A 204 16.90 39.31 -12.33
C GLY A 204 16.64 37.80 -12.42
N MET A 205 17.08 37.00 -11.43
CA MET A 205 16.64 35.61 -11.26
C MET A 205 15.46 35.52 -10.29
N SER A 206 14.41 34.79 -10.65
CA SER A 206 13.29 34.48 -9.75
C SER A 206 13.09 32.98 -9.58
N VAL A 207 12.72 32.54 -8.37
CA VAL A 207 12.34 31.15 -8.12
C VAL A 207 10.96 30.88 -8.68
N HIS A 208 10.85 29.86 -9.55
CA HIS A 208 9.60 29.51 -10.20
C HIS A 208 8.56 28.93 -9.22
N THR A 209 7.28 28.98 -9.57
CA THR A 209 6.18 28.43 -8.74
C THR A 209 6.03 26.92 -8.87
N PHE A 210 6.67 26.31 -9.87
CA PHE A 210 6.73 24.86 -10.05
C PHE A 210 8.09 24.32 -9.61
N GLY A 211 8.10 23.07 -9.18
CA GLY A 211 9.29 22.30 -8.83
C GLY A 211 9.31 20.94 -9.51
N VAL A 212 10.42 20.22 -9.34
CA VAL A 212 10.63 18.93 -10.02
C VAL A 212 11.04 17.85 -9.03
N LEU A 213 10.42 16.68 -9.16
CA LEU A 213 10.85 15.48 -8.46
C LEU A 213 11.33 14.44 -9.49
N ALA A 214 12.59 14.03 -9.40
CA ALA A 214 13.12 12.92 -10.19
C ALA A 214 12.87 11.60 -9.46
N VAL A 215 12.05 10.72 -10.05
CA VAL A 215 11.66 9.44 -9.44
C VAL A 215 11.92 8.27 -10.39
N PRO A 216 12.10 7.04 -9.88
CA PRO A 216 12.21 5.86 -10.73
C PRO A 216 10.96 5.66 -11.58
N ARG A 217 11.16 5.69 -12.90
CA ARG A 217 10.15 5.39 -13.90
C ARG A 217 9.70 3.94 -13.84
N ASN A 218 10.63 3.01 -13.65
CA ASN A 218 10.39 1.58 -13.73
C ASN A 218 11.33 0.80 -12.81
N ALA A 219 11.22 -0.53 -12.83
CA ALA A 219 12.05 -1.43 -12.03
C ALA A 219 13.56 -1.36 -12.34
N PHE A 220 13.98 -0.66 -13.42
CA PHE A 220 15.37 -0.50 -13.84
C PHE A 220 15.99 0.84 -13.43
N LEU A 221 15.33 1.57 -12.52
CA LEU A 221 15.82 2.85 -11.96
C LEU A 221 15.98 3.98 -12.99
N GLN A 222 15.32 3.92 -14.14
CA GLN A 222 15.38 5.03 -15.09
C GLN A 222 14.73 6.29 -14.50
N PRO A 223 15.42 7.44 -14.43
CA PRO A 223 14.82 8.65 -13.88
C PRO A 223 13.71 9.24 -14.76
N GLU A 224 12.61 9.68 -14.14
CA GLU A 224 11.54 10.45 -14.78
C GLU A 224 11.26 11.72 -13.96
N PRO A 225 11.23 12.91 -14.58
CA PRO A 225 10.89 14.16 -13.89
C PRO A 225 9.36 14.31 -13.79
N VAL A 226 8.87 14.44 -12.56
CA VAL A 226 7.50 14.87 -12.27
C VAL A 226 7.54 16.35 -11.92
N VAL A 227 6.77 17.15 -12.68
CA VAL A 227 6.72 18.62 -12.52
C VAL A 227 5.39 19.01 -11.90
N GLU A 228 5.43 19.72 -10.79
CA GLU A 228 4.23 20.08 -10.02
C GLU A 228 4.27 21.52 -9.53
N ASN A 229 3.08 22.13 -9.39
CA ASN A 229 2.93 23.47 -8.83
C ASN A 229 3.13 23.39 -7.31
N LEU A 230 4.08 24.17 -6.80
CA LEU A 230 4.46 24.17 -5.39
C LEU A 230 3.57 25.05 -4.51
N HIS A 231 2.48 25.64 -5.00
CA HIS A 231 1.69 26.62 -4.24
C HIS A 231 1.25 26.08 -2.86
N ASP A 232 0.47 25.01 -2.84
CA ASP A 232 -0.05 24.41 -1.61
C ASP A 232 1.09 23.89 -0.70
N TYR A 233 2.12 23.31 -1.32
CA TYR A 233 3.32 22.83 -0.62
C TYR A 233 4.08 23.97 0.06
N THR A 234 4.21 25.11 -0.60
CA THR A 234 4.93 26.29 -0.09
C THR A 234 4.15 26.92 1.06
N GLU A 235 2.81 26.92 1.01
CA GLU A 235 1.99 27.39 2.13
C GLU A 235 2.21 26.53 3.39
N GLU A 236 2.13 25.20 3.26
CA GLU A 236 2.42 24.28 4.38
C GLU A 236 3.86 24.46 4.89
N VAL A 237 4.84 24.53 4.00
CA VAL A 237 6.26 24.71 4.36
C VAL A 237 6.48 26.01 5.12
N ARG A 238 5.91 27.14 4.67
CA ARG A 238 6.01 28.43 5.38
C ARG A 238 5.41 28.35 6.78
N LEU A 239 4.21 27.77 6.92
CA LEU A 239 3.56 27.57 8.22
C LEU A 239 4.46 26.77 9.17
N ARG A 240 5.11 25.71 8.68
CA ARG A 240 6.01 24.86 9.47
C ARG A 240 7.31 25.56 9.86
N ILE A 241 7.88 26.35 8.95
CA ILE A 241 9.07 27.16 9.25
C ILE A 241 8.77 28.21 10.31
N GLU A 242 7.63 28.92 10.19
CA GLU A 242 7.19 29.91 11.17
C GLU A 242 6.93 29.28 12.54
N GLU A 243 6.30 28.10 12.57
CA GLU A 243 6.10 27.32 13.79
C GLU A 243 7.43 26.96 14.45
N ARG A 244 8.40 26.43 13.70
CA ARG A 244 9.74 26.08 14.22
C ARG A 244 10.49 27.30 14.76
N ARG A 245 10.43 28.45 14.07
CA ARG A 245 11.05 29.69 14.55
C ARG A 245 10.41 30.15 15.86
N ARG A 246 9.08 30.10 15.95
CA ARG A 246 8.34 30.44 17.17
C ARG A 246 8.73 29.51 18.31
N GLU A 247 8.83 28.21 18.07
CA GLU A 247 9.24 27.23 19.08
C GLU A 247 10.68 27.43 19.54
N ALA A 248 11.61 27.67 18.61
CA ALA A 248 12.99 28.00 18.94
C ALA A 248 13.06 29.24 19.85
N GLN A 249 12.31 30.30 19.53
CA GLN A 249 12.23 31.52 20.34
C GLN A 249 11.61 31.28 21.73
N LEU A 250 10.60 30.41 21.85
CA LEU A 250 9.90 30.13 23.09
C LEU A 250 10.61 29.10 23.99
N SER A 251 11.45 28.23 23.42
CA SER A 251 12.09 27.12 24.14
C SER A 251 12.98 27.57 25.31
N GLY A 252 13.66 28.71 25.17
CA GLY A 252 14.65 29.20 26.14
C GLY A 252 15.92 28.34 26.26
N HIS A 253 16.01 27.22 25.53
CA HIS A 253 17.13 26.29 25.52
C HIS A 253 18.26 26.81 24.64
N LYS A 254 19.52 26.62 25.07
CA LYS A 254 20.71 26.95 24.29
C LYS A 254 21.49 25.69 23.94
N VAL A 255 22.14 25.70 22.79
CA VAL A 255 23.02 24.60 22.38
C VAL A 255 24.09 24.36 23.45
N GLY A 256 24.21 23.11 23.88
CA GLY A 256 25.10 22.69 24.98
C GLY A 256 24.44 22.61 26.36
N ASP A 257 23.20 23.09 26.52
CA ASP A 257 22.41 22.82 27.72
C ASP A 257 22.01 21.33 27.78
N ASP A 258 21.77 20.80 28.98
CA ASP A 258 21.35 19.40 29.16
C ASP A 258 19.95 19.15 28.56
N VAL A 259 19.92 18.45 27.44
CA VAL A 259 18.69 18.14 26.70
C VAL A 259 17.75 17.20 27.46
N ARG A 260 18.25 16.45 28.44
CA ARG A 260 17.42 15.58 29.29
C ARG A 260 16.46 16.39 30.14
N VAL A 261 16.87 17.58 30.58
CA VAL A 261 16.00 18.50 31.34
C VAL A 261 14.87 19.02 30.46
N LEU A 262 15.16 19.35 29.20
CA LEU A 262 14.18 19.79 28.21
C LEU A 262 13.15 18.67 27.94
N VAL A 263 13.61 17.45 27.72
CA VAL A 263 12.76 16.30 27.35
C VAL A 263 11.90 15.80 28.52
N LYS A 264 12.46 15.74 29.74
CA LYS A 264 11.79 15.19 30.93
C LYS A 264 10.50 15.91 31.32
N GLN A 265 10.36 17.19 30.98
CA GLN A 265 9.19 17.99 31.36
C GLN A 265 8.01 17.85 30.37
N LEU A 266 8.22 17.18 29.23
CA LEU A 266 7.23 17.08 28.16
C LEU A 266 6.28 15.90 28.40
N GLU A 267 4.97 16.17 28.40
CA GLU A 267 3.93 15.13 28.57
C GLU A 267 4.02 14.04 27.49
N ALA A 268 3.91 12.77 27.87
CA ALA A 268 3.96 11.65 26.96
C ALA A 268 2.76 11.62 25.99
N THR A 269 3.00 12.07 24.74
CA THR A 269 2.09 11.84 23.62
C THR A 269 2.66 10.75 22.72
N PHE A 270 2.18 9.52 22.91
CA PHE A 270 2.59 8.35 22.13
C PHE A 270 1.40 7.83 21.32
N ASP A 271 1.68 7.47 20.07
CA ASP A 271 0.76 6.75 19.19
C ASP A 271 1.54 5.61 18.53
N PRO A 272 1.32 4.34 18.92
CA PRO A 272 2.08 3.22 18.38
C PRO A 272 1.90 3.05 16.88
N GLY A 273 0.84 3.61 16.26
CA GLY A 273 0.62 3.52 14.82
C GLY A 273 1.22 4.63 13.99
N ARG A 274 1.64 5.74 14.61
CA ARG A 274 2.22 6.89 13.91
C ARG A 274 3.67 7.17 14.31
N CYS A 275 4.05 6.79 15.51
CA CYS A 275 5.38 7.04 16.06
C CYS A 275 6.50 6.05 15.67
N PRO A 276 6.32 4.86 15.06
CA PRO A 276 7.43 3.93 14.84
C PRO A 276 8.60 4.46 14.01
N THR A 277 8.39 5.47 13.16
CA THR A 277 9.48 6.12 12.40
C THR A 277 10.13 7.29 13.15
N CYS A 278 9.64 7.63 14.35
CA CYS A 278 10.22 8.67 15.18
C CYS A 278 11.45 8.14 15.92
N THR A 279 12.58 8.84 15.81
CA THR A 279 13.82 8.50 16.54
C THR A 279 13.67 8.42 18.07
N LEU A 280 12.66 9.10 18.66
CA LEU A 280 12.36 9.06 20.10
C LEU A 280 11.27 8.04 20.46
N PHE A 281 10.91 7.15 19.53
CA PHE A 281 9.92 6.10 19.74
C PHE A 281 10.25 5.24 20.96
N SER A 282 11.50 4.74 21.04
CA SER A 282 11.96 3.90 22.15
C SER A 282 11.87 4.60 23.50
N TYR A 283 12.23 5.89 23.57
CA TYR A 283 12.11 6.70 24.78
C TYR A 283 10.65 6.77 25.27
N CYS A 284 9.71 7.17 24.39
CA CYS A 284 8.28 7.23 24.74
C CYS A 284 7.71 5.87 25.14
N ARG A 285 8.09 4.82 24.43
CA ARG A 285 7.61 3.46 24.70
C ARG A 285 8.06 3.00 26.08
N VAL A 286 9.32 3.22 26.45
CA VAL A 286 9.84 2.83 27.76
C VAL A 286 9.18 3.64 28.88
N GLU A 287 8.98 4.94 28.70
CA GLU A 287 8.29 5.78 29.67
C GLU A 287 6.87 5.27 29.98
N LEU A 288 6.09 4.91 28.96
CA LEU A 288 4.78 4.31 29.15
C LEU A 288 4.86 2.94 29.83
N ARG A 289 5.82 2.10 29.41
CA ARG A 289 5.98 0.75 29.97
C ARG A 289 6.39 0.75 31.45
N GLN A 290 7.13 1.76 31.88
CA GLN A 290 7.54 1.96 33.28
C GLN A 290 6.46 2.63 34.14
N SER A 291 5.44 3.21 33.53
CA SER A 291 4.35 3.83 34.27
C SER A 291 3.42 2.79 34.91
N GLY A 292 3.06 3.03 36.17
CA GLY A 292 2.04 2.25 36.88
C GLY A 292 0.61 2.76 36.65
N SER A 293 0.42 3.79 35.82
CA SER A 293 -0.89 4.38 35.52
C SER A 293 -1.69 3.48 34.56
N PRO A 294 -2.91 3.04 34.92
CA PRO A 294 -3.79 2.29 34.01
C PRO A 294 -4.08 3.03 32.70
N ARG A 295 -4.10 4.36 32.74
CA ARG A 295 -4.33 5.20 31.57
C ARG A 295 -3.19 5.10 30.57
N ASP A 296 -1.95 4.89 31.03
CA ASP A 296 -0.77 4.88 30.17
C ASP A 296 -0.69 3.58 29.36
N LEU A 297 -1.20 2.47 29.90
CA LEU A 297 -1.40 1.23 29.15
C LEU A 297 -2.35 1.43 27.96
N LEU A 298 -3.45 2.20 28.14
CA LEU A 298 -4.36 2.52 27.03
C LEU A 298 -3.66 3.34 25.93
N ILE A 299 -2.68 4.17 26.29
CA ILE A 299 -1.86 4.91 25.31
C ILE A 299 -0.92 3.94 24.60
N GLU A 300 -0.24 3.07 25.37
CA GLU A 300 0.71 2.06 24.87
C GLU A 300 0.09 1.16 23.81
N ILE A 301 -1.11 0.62 24.07
CA ILE A 301 -1.78 -0.29 23.13
C ILE A 301 -2.50 0.43 21.98
N GLY A 302 -2.50 1.76 21.97
CA GLY A 302 -3.02 2.57 20.86
C GLY A 302 -4.51 2.90 20.94
N VAL A 303 -5.13 2.88 22.12
CA VAL A 303 -6.52 3.34 22.29
C VAL A 303 -6.59 4.83 21.98
N ARG A 304 -7.53 5.22 21.11
CA ARG A 304 -7.70 6.61 20.68
C ARG A 304 -8.00 7.54 21.86
N ARG A 305 -7.49 8.77 21.78
CA ARG A 305 -7.57 9.77 22.85
C ARG A 305 -9.00 10.02 23.35
N ASP A 306 -9.98 10.04 22.45
CA ASP A 306 -11.40 10.26 22.74
C ASP A 306 -12.07 9.11 23.50
N MET A 307 -11.52 7.90 23.42
CA MET A 307 -12.08 6.70 24.07
C MET A 307 -11.39 6.35 25.40
N ARG A 308 -10.17 6.85 25.66
CA ARG A 308 -9.37 6.46 26.84
C ARG A 308 -10.11 6.63 28.17
N ARG A 309 -10.90 7.70 28.32
CA ARG A 309 -11.68 7.93 29.55
C ARG A 309 -12.80 6.89 29.73
N GLN A 310 -13.44 6.49 28.64
CA GLN A 310 -14.53 5.51 28.64
C GLN A 310 -14.00 4.08 28.86
N ALA A 311 -12.78 3.79 28.38
CA ALA A 311 -12.13 2.49 28.52
C ALA A 311 -11.36 2.31 29.83
N LEU A 312 -11.19 3.35 30.65
CA LEU A 312 -10.36 3.29 31.86
C LEU A 312 -10.83 2.22 32.86
N GLY A 313 -12.14 2.09 33.02
CA GLY A 313 -12.75 1.06 33.87
C GLY A 313 -12.43 -0.38 33.48
N LEU A 314 -12.09 -0.62 32.20
CA LEU A 314 -11.69 -1.95 31.71
C LEU A 314 -10.27 -2.33 32.16
N VAL A 315 -9.47 -1.35 32.60
CA VAL A 315 -8.08 -1.57 33.03
C VAL A 315 -7.95 -1.49 34.55
N ASP A 316 -8.55 -0.47 35.18
CA ASP A 316 -8.41 -0.26 36.62
C ASP A 316 -9.45 -1.01 37.48
N GLY A 317 -10.54 -1.49 36.87
CA GLY A 317 -11.64 -2.18 37.53
C GLY A 317 -12.46 -1.33 38.51
N VAL A 318 -12.20 -0.01 38.59
CA VAL A 318 -12.82 0.91 39.57
C VAL A 318 -13.55 2.06 38.87
N SER A 319 -13.00 2.56 37.76
CA SER A 319 -13.63 3.60 36.96
C SER A 319 -14.86 3.04 36.23
N GLU A 320 -15.85 3.90 35.98
CA GLU A 320 -17.01 3.52 35.17
C GLU A 320 -16.60 3.23 33.72
N VAL A 321 -17.06 2.10 33.19
CA VAL A 321 -16.87 1.75 31.77
C VAL A 321 -17.94 2.47 30.94
N GLY A 322 -17.49 3.37 30.06
CA GLY A 322 -18.35 4.06 29.11
C GLY A 322 -18.67 3.21 27.87
N ARG A 323 -19.17 3.86 26.80
CA ARG A 323 -19.43 3.19 25.52
C ARG A 323 -18.12 2.95 24.76
N VAL A 324 -17.62 1.71 24.81
CA VAL A 324 -16.40 1.30 24.12
C VAL A 324 -16.75 0.26 23.04
N PRO A 325 -16.22 0.37 21.80
CA PRO A 325 -16.37 -0.67 20.79
C PRO A 325 -15.89 -2.03 21.30
N ALA A 326 -16.57 -3.11 20.93
CA ALA A 326 -16.24 -4.46 21.34
C ALA A 326 -14.84 -4.88 20.87
N SER A 327 -14.40 -4.43 19.70
CA SER A 327 -13.01 -4.64 19.23
C SER A 327 -11.96 -4.01 20.15
N THR A 328 -12.22 -2.79 20.65
CA THR A 328 -11.31 -2.10 21.58
C THR A 328 -11.32 -2.77 22.95
N ALA A 329 -12.49 -3.14 23.46
CA ALA A 329 -12.62 -3.87 24.71
C ALA A 329 -11.92 -5.23 24.65
N ALA A 330 -12.05 -5.95 23.53
CA ALA A 330 -11.39 -7.23 23.29
C ALA A 330 -9.86 -7.10 23.25
N ASN A 331 -9.31 -6.06 22.62
CA ASN A 331 -7.86 -5.81 22.63
C ASN A 331 -7.35 -5.50 24.05
N ILE A 332 -8.10 -4.72 24.84
CA ILE A 332 -7.76 -4.46 26.25
C ILE A 332 -7.78 -5.76 27.06
N ALA A 333 -8.85 -6.56 26.95
CA ALA A 333 -8.96 -7.84 27.65
C ALA A 333 -7.83 -8.79 27.25
N ALA A 334 -7.54 -8.93 25.96
CA ALA A 334 -6.43 -9.77 25.49
C ALA A 334 -5.08 -9.32 26.05
N THR A 335 -4.86 -7.99 26.15
CA THR A 335 -3.64 -7.42 26.74
C THR A 335 -3.51 -7.78 28.21
N LEU A 336 -4.59 -7.70 28.98
CA LEU A 336 -4.57 -7.92 30.43
C LEU A 336 -4.50 -9.41 30.80
N GLU A 337 -5.18 -10.25 30.03
CA GLU A 337 -5.29 -11.69 30.31
C GLU A 337 -4.17 -12.52 29.66
N GLY A 338 -3.49 -11.96 28.64
CA GLY A 338 -2.47 -12.67 27.87
C GLY A 338 -3.02 -13.77 26.96
N VAL A 339 -4.33 -13.78 26.71
CA VAL A 339 -5.01 -14.73 25.83
C VAL A 339 -5.78 -14.00 24.73
N PRO A 340 -5.92 -14.57 23.52
CA PRO A 340 -6.66 -13.94 22.45
C PRO A 340 -8.14 -13.81 22.80
N GLN A 341 -8.78 -12.75 22.29
CA GLN A 341 -10.23 -12.65 22.28
C GLN A 341 -10.75 -13.02 20.89
N PHE A 342 -11.79 -13.85 20.84
CA PHE A 342 -12.38 -14.32 19.58
C PHE A 342 -13.56 -13.44 19.17
N THR A 343 -13.67 -13.12 17.88
CA THR A 343 -14.75 -12.27 17.35
C THR A 343 -16.10 -12.99 17.27
N GLY A 344 -16.10 -14.31 17.41
CA GLY A 344 -17.27 -15.18 17.19
C GLY A 344 -17.58 -15.45 15.71
N GLN A 345 -16.81 -14.88 14.78
CA GLN A 345 -17.00 -15.12 13.34
C GLN A 345 -16.56 -16.54 12.95
N ARG A 346 -17.43 -17.25 12.23
CA ARG A 346 -17.10 -18.50 11.52
C ARG A 346 -16.48 -18.24 10.15
N ARG A 347 -15.75 -19.21 9.59
CA ARG A 347 -14.99 -19.03 8.35
C ARG A 347 -15.85 -18.81 7.12
N VAL A 348 -15.54 -17.75 6.37
CA VAL A 348 -16.15 -17.40 5.08
C VAL A 348 -15.15 -17.40 3.92
N ASP A 349 -13.86 -17.40 4.23
CA ASP A 349 -12.74 -17.35 3.29
C ASP A 349 -12.41 -18.75 2.71
N GLN A 350 -11.46 -18.81 1.76
CA GLN A 350 -10.98 -20.07 1.16
C GLN A 350 -9.50 -20.38 1.51
N ALA A 351 -8.89 -19.71 2.48
CA ALA A 351 -7.51 -19.96 2.89
C ALA A 351 -7.33 -21.43 3.30
N GLY A 352 -6.29 -22.10 2.79
CA GLY A 352 -6.06 -23.51 3.09
C GLY A 352 -7.15 -24.46 2.56
N ALA A 353 -8.08 -23.99 1.72
CA ALA A 353 -9.06 -24.86 1.05
C ALA A 353 -8.53 -25.34 -0.32
N PRO A 354 -9.05 -26.47 -0.84
CA PRO A 354 -8.70 -26.97 -2.18
C PRO A 354 -8.88 -25.90 -3.26
N GLY A 355 -7.92 -25.79 -4.18
CA GLY A 355 -7.87 -24.73 -5.20
C GLY A 355 -7.05 -23.51 -4.79
N THR A 356 -6.45 -23.52 -3.61
CA THR A 356 -5.54 -22.46 -3.14
C THR A 356 -4.09 -22.81 -3.47
N VAL A 357 -3.31 -21.81 -3.87
CA VAL A 357 -1.85 -21.86 -4.03
C VAL A 357 -1.22 -20.89 -3.04
N ASN A 358 -0.54 -21.40 -2.03
CA ASN A 358 0.17 -20.59 -1.06
C ASN A 358 1.53 -20.13 -1.62
N VAL A 359 1.90 -18.87 -1.39
CA VAL A 359 3.14 -18.28 -1.88
C VAL A 359 3.82 -17.45 -0.79
N VAL A 360 5.13 -17.65 -0.65
CA VAL A 360 6.02 -16.83 0.17
C VAL A 360 7.20 -16.34 -0.67
N LEU A 361 7.73 -15.15 -0.35
CA LEU A 361 8.82 -14.52 -1.09
C LEU A 361 9.89 -13.99 -0.15
N ALA A 362 11.14 -14.02 -0.60
CA ALA A 362 12.23 -13.22 -0.04
C ALA A 362 12.55 -12.08 -1.04
N LYS A 363 12.04 -10.88 -0.79
CA LYS A 363 12.25 -9.71 -1.66
C LYS A 363 13.69 -9.20 -1.51
N SER A 364 14.29 -8.75 -2.60
CA SER A 364 15.54 -7.99 -2.56
C SER A 364 15.26 -6.50 -2.37
N ASP A 365 15.93 -5.86 -1.42
CA ASP A 365 15.81 -4.40 -1.23
C ASP A 365 16.65 -3.58 -2.23
N ALA A 366 17.56 -4.25 -2.95
CA ALA A 366 18.39 -3.63 -3.99
C ALA A 366 17.61 -3.33 -5.29
N ALA A 367 16.38 -3.84 -5.43
CA ALA A 367 15.52 -3.57 -6.58
C ALA A 367 14.05 -3.50 -6.18
N ALA A 368 13.27 -2.64 -6.85
CA ALA A 368 11.84 -2.49 -6.56
C ALA A 368 11.06 -3.80 -6.71
N LEU A 369 11.39 -4.58 -7.75
CA LEU A 369 10.77 -5.87 -8.08
C LEU A 369 11.76 -7.04 -7.98
N GLY A 370 12.82 -6.90 -7.18
CA GLY A 370 13.83 -7.94 -7.01
C GLY A 370 13.39 -9.04 -6.06
N VAL A 371 13.73 -10.29 -6.34
CA VAL A 371 13.39 -11.47 -5.51
C VAL A 371 14.59 -12.38 -5.38
N HIS A 372 15.02 -12.64 -4.16
CA HIS A 372 16.06 -13.63 -3.85
C HIS A 372 15.54 -15.06 -3.95
N GLY A 373 14.29 -15.31 -3.58
CA GLY A 373 13.66 -16.62 -3.72
C GLY A 373 12.14 -16.62 -3.52
N ILE A 374 11.52 -17.75 -3.90
CA ILE A 374 10.08 -18.00 -3.81
C ILE A 374 9.82 -19.40 -3.25
N GLY A 375 8.79 -19.52 -2.41
CA GLY A 375 8.18 -20.79 -2.03
C GLY A 375 6.76 -20.89 -2.60
N VAL A 376 6.39 -22.05 -3.13
CA VAL A 376 5.02 -22.35 -3.62
C VAL A 376 4.52 -23.66 -3.03
N GLN A 377 3.29 -23.67 -2.52
CA GLN A 377 2.60 -24.86 -2.03
C GLN A 377 1.18 -24.90 -2.60
N ARG A 378 0.73 -26.07 -3.09
CA ARG A 378 -0.66 -26.25 -3.55
C ARG A 378 -1.49 -26.91 -2.47
N VAL A 379 -2.76 -26.51 -2.40
CA VAL A 379 -3.76 -27.16 -1.55
C VAL A 379 -4.74 -27.91 -2.43
N THR A 380 -4.82 -29.22 -2.25
CA THR A 380 -5.69 -30.13 -2.98
C THR A 380 -6.77 -30.69 -2.05
N LEU A 381 -7.62 -31.58 -2.56
CA LEU A 381 -8.60 -32.32 -1.73
C LEU A 381 -7.93 -33.21 -0.67
N GLU A 382 -6.66 -33.59 -0.88
CA GLU A 382 -5.89 -34.41 0.07
C GLU A 382 -5.25 -33.55 1.18
N GLY A 383 -5.31 -32.23 1.06
CA GLY A 383 -4.73 -31.27 2.00
C GLY A 383 -3.63 -30.40 1.39
N ARG A 384 -2.80 -29.83 2.27
CA ARG A 384 -1.64 -29.03 1.88
C ARG A 384 -0.51 -29.95 1.43
N GLY A 385 0.00 -29.76 0.21
CA GLY A 385 1.17 -30.50 -0.29
C GLY A 385 2.49 -29.97 0.25
N ASP A 386 3.61 -30.48 -0.27
CA ASP A 386 4.93 -29.98 0.12
C ASP A 386 5.22 -28.59 -0.47
N TRP A 387 6.08 -27.82 0.21
CA TRP A 387 6.62 -26.57 -0.30
C TRP A 387 7.72 -26.83 -1.34
N GLU A 388 7.60 -26.15 -2.48
CA GLU A 388 8.66 -26.07 -3.48
C GLU A 388 9.39 -24.71 -3.35
N PHE A 389 10.64 -24.72 -2.88
CA PHE A 389 11.48 -23.53 -2.78
C PHE A 389 12.38 -23.35 -4.01
N THR A 390 12.62 -22.11 -4.41
CA THR A 390 13.56 -21.76 -5.49
C THR A 390 14.30 -20.47 -5.13
N THR A 391 15.63 -20.51 -5.19
CA THR A 391 16.52 -19.35 -5.03
C THR A 391 16.96 -18.83 -6.41
N PHE A 392 17.25 -17.53 -6.52
CA PHE A 392 17.63 -16.87 -7.76
C PHE A 392 18.99 -16.20 -7.64
N ASP A 393 19.88 -16.49 -8.59
CA ASP A 393 21.24 -15.93 -8.63
C ASP A 393 21.28 -14.47 -9.08
N ASP A 394 20.32 -14.07 -9.90
CA ASP A 394 20.12 -12.69 -10.35
C ASP A 394 18.72 -12.19 -9.94
N PRO A 395 18.58 -11.67 -8.71
CA PRO A 395 17.27 -11.36 -8.15
C PRO A 395 16.54 -10.22 -8.86
N GLN A 396 17.25 -9.33 -9.58
CA GLN A 396 16.64 -8.18 -10.26
C GLN A 396 16.30 -8.42 -11.74
N SER A 397 16.71 -9.56 -12.31
CA SER A 397 16.54 -9.82 -13.73
C SER A 397 15.07 -9.94 -14.16
N SER A 398 14.81 -9.62 -15.43
CA SER A 398 13.52 -9.87 -16.06
C SER A 398 13.20 -11.39 -16.11
N ASP A 399 14.23 -12.23 -16.24
CA ASP A 399 14.08 -13.68 -16.25
C ASP A 399 13.64 -14.23 -14.90
N THR A 400 14.14 -13.70 -13.79
CA THR A 400 13.67 -14.03 -12.44
C THR A 400 12.20 -13.71 -12.26
N ARG A 401 11.75 -12.51 -12.68
CA ARG A 401 10.31 -12.15 -12.65
C ARG A 401 9.45 -13.10 -13.47
N ARG A 402 9.92 -13.49 -14.66
CA ARG A 402 9.25 -14.48 -15.51
C ARG A 402 9.20 -15.85 -14.87
N LEU A 403 10.28 -16.29 -14.22
CA LEU A 403 10.33 -17.58 -13.55
C LEU A 403 9.40 -17.64 -12.33
N VAL A 404 9.31 -16.55 -11.56
CA VAL A 404 8.29 -16.37 -10.51
C VAL A 404 6.89 -16.56 -11.07
N MET A 405 6.53 -15.82 -12.14
CA MET A 405 5.20 -15.94 -12.77
C MET A 405 4.96 -17.32 -13.36
N ARG A 406 5.98 -17.97 -13.93
CA ARG A 406 5.86 -19.32 -14.48
C ARG A 406 5.56 -20.35 -13.40
N ARG A 407 6.22 -20.27 -12.24
CA ARG A 407 6.00 -21.18 -11.10
C ARG A 407 4.58 -21.04 -10.56
N ILE A 408 4.17 -19.80 -10.28
CA ILE A 408 2.81 -19.50 -9.80
C ILE A 408 1.77 -19.93 -10.83
N GLY A 409 1.97 -19.57 -12.09
CA GLY A 409 1.03 -19.88 -13.18
C GLY A 409 0.87 -21.37 -13.42
N SER A 410 1.97 -22.13 -13.34
CA SER A 410 1.91 -23.61 -13.43
C SER A 410 1.09 -24.22 -12.29
N ALA A 411 1.24 -23.70 -11.07
CA ALA A 411 0.46 -24.13 -9.92
C ALA A 411 -1.03 -23.76 -10.06
N LEU A 412 -1.34 -22.53 -10.49
CA LEU A 412 -2.71 -22.07 -10.76
C LEU A 412 -3.36 -22.89 -11.88
N SER A 413 -2.65 -23.18 -12.98
CA SER A 413 -3.19 -24.02 -14.06
C SER A 413 -3.53 -25.43 -13.58
N ARG A 414 -2.74 -26.00 -12.66
CA ARG A 414 -3.06 -27.30 -12.03
C ARG A 414 -4.30 -27.18 -11.14
N ALA A 415 -4.36 -26.18 -10.26
CA ALA A 415 -5.52 -25.95 -9.40
C ALA A 415 -6.82 -25.71 -10.20
N MET A 416 -6.75 -24.95 -11.30
CA MET A 416 -7.90 -24.74 -12.19
C MET A 416 -8.37 -26.03 -12.86
N ARG A 417 -7.45 -26.92 -13.25
CA ARG A 417 -7.84 -28.22 -13.83
C ARG A 417 -8.54 -29.08 -12.80
N GLU A 418 -8.02 -29.14 -11.57
CA GLU A 418 -8.65 -29.87 -10.46
C GLU A 418 -10.07 -29.36 -10.19
N GLN A 419 -10.28 -28.03 -10.16
CA GLN A 419 -11.61 -27.44 -9.98
C GLN A 419 -12.56 -27.71 -11.15
N ARG A 420 -12.05 -27.82 -12.38
CA ARG A 420 -12.87 -28.21 -13.54
C ARG A 420 -13.27 -29.67 -13.45
N THR A 421 -12.34 -30.57 -13.16
CA THR A 421 -12.62 -31.99 -12.98
C THR A 421 -13.68 -32.21 -11.90
N ALA A 422 -13.55 -31.54 -10.75
CA ALA A 422 -14.54 -31.61 -9.68
C ALA A 422 -15.94 -31.11 -10.10
N ALA A 423 -16.02 -30.08 -10.95
CA ALA A 423 -17.29 -29.60 -11.49
C ALA A 423 -17.88 -30.51 -12.55
N ASP A 424 -17.05 -31.14 -13.40
CA ASP A 424 -17.47 -32.09 -14.44
C ASP A 424 -18.02 -33.39 -13.82
N GLU A 425 -17.48 -33.81 -12.67
CA GLU A 425 -17.98 -34.94 -11.87
C GLU A 425 -19.26 -34.59 -11.08
N GLY A 426 -19.59 -33.30 -10.96
CA GLY A 426 -20.77 -32.79 -10.29
C GLY A 426 -22.05 -32.84 -11.14
N PRO A 427 -23.17 -32.28 -10.63
CA PRO A 427 -24.40 -32.15 -11.40
C PRO A 427 -24.20 -31.39 -12.72
N PRO A 428 -24.95 -31.70 -13.79
CA PRO A 428 -24.84 -30.98 -15.05
C PRO A 428 -25.03 -29.47 -14.89
N GLY A 429 -24.12 -28.69 -15.48
CA GLY A 429 -24.13 -27.22 -15.38
C GLY A 429 -23.46 -26.65 -14.13
N THR A 430 -22.75 -27.47 -13.34
CA THR A 430 -21.92 -26.99 -12.23
C THR A 430 -20.80 -26.11 -12.76
N THR A 431 -20.61 -24.94 -12.15
CA THR A 431 -19.51 -24.04 -12.47
C THR A 431 -18.25 -24.48 -11.70
N PRO A 432 -17.07 -24.55 -12.34
CA PRO A 432 -15.82 -24.78 -11.61
C PRO A 432 -15.57 -23.70 -10.56
N ASP A 433 -15.28 -24.14 -9.34
CA ASP A 433 -15.03 -23.26 -8.20
C ASP A 433 -13.81 -22.34 -8.42
N ALA A 434 -13.75 -21.26 -7.65
CA ALA A 434 -12.69 -20.28 -7.67
C ALA A 434 -11.33 -20.89 -7.27
N VAL A 435 -10.24 -20.36 -7.84
CA VAL A 435 -8.87 -20.61 -7.39
C VAL A 435 -8.32 -19.38 -6.69
N HIS A 436 -7.40 -19.57 -5.74
CA HIS A 436 -6.88 -18.47 -4.94
C HIS A 436 -5.37 -18.52 -4.79
N LEU A 437 -4.76 -17.35 -4.58
CA LEU A 437 -3.38 -17.25 -4.11
C LEU A 437 -3.37 -16.89 -2.63
N GLY A 438 -2.85 -17.76 -1.76
CA GLY A 438 -2.65 -17.45 -0.34
C GLY A 438 -1.30 -16.77 -0.12
N VAL A 439 -1.29 -15.58 0.49
CA VAL A 439 -0.05 -14.86 0.83
C VAL A 439 -0.07 -14.44 2.31
N PRO A 440 1.12 -14.27 2.94
CA PRO A 440 1.19 -13.89 4.34
C PRO A 440 0.62 -12.50 4.61
N ASP A 441 0.84 -11.53 3.71
CA ASP A 441 0.42 -10.13 3.88
C ASP A 441 0.16 -9.40 2.55
N GLN A 442 -0.34 -8.16 2.66
CA GLN A 442 -0.64 -7.31 1.50
C GLN A 442 0.62 -6.88 0.75
N ALA A 443 1.73 -6.62 1.45
CA ALA A 443 2.97 -6.21 0.82
C ALA A 443 3.51 -7.30 -0.13
N THR A 444 3.35 -8.58 0.22
CA THR A 444 3.69 -9.72 -0.64
C THR A 444 2.81 -9.74 -1.90
N ALA A 445 1.49 -9.56 -1.75
CA ALA A 445 0.58 -9.45 -2.90
C ALA A 445 1.00 -8.31 -3.83
N ASP A 446 1.29 -7.14 -3.26
CA ASP A 446 1.62 -5.95 -4.02
C ASP A 446 2.91 -6.12 -4.86
N VAL A 447 3.93 -6.80 -4.33
CA VAL A 447 5.14 -7.14 -5.08
C VAL A 447 4.82 -8.03 -6.30
N LEU A 448 4.00 -9.08 -6.12
CA LEU A 448 3.60 -9.98 -7.19
C LEU A 448 2.77 -9.26 -8.27
N VAL A 449 1.81 -8.43 -7.84
CA VAL A 449 0.99 -7.62 -8.76
C VAL A 449 1.84 -6.64 -9.54
N SER A 450 2.85 -6.03 -8.91
CA SER A 450 3.78 -5.12 -9.58
C SER A 450 4.63 -5.82 -10.64
N MET A 451 5.07 -7.06 -10.37
CA MET A 451 5.76 -7.88 -11.37
C MET A 451 4.85 -8.23 -12.55
N ALA A 452 3.58 -8.54 -12.30
CA ALA A 452 2.61 -8.81 -13.34
C ALA A 452 2.34 -7.56 -14.20
N ASP A 453 2.17 -6.39 -13.58
CA ASP A 453 2.01 -5.10 -14.27
C ASP A 453 3.22 -4.77 -15.16
N ASN A 454 4.44 -4.98 -14.64
CA ASN A 454 5.68 -4.82 -15.42
C ASN A 454 5.72 -5.75 -16.63
N LEU A 455 5.51 -7.06 -16.42
CA LEU A 455 5.57 -8.05 -17.50
C LEU A 455 4.46 -7.88 -18.53
N ALA A 456 3.27 -7.46 -18.12
CA ALA A 456 2.19 -7.10 -19.04
C ALA A 456 2.58 -5.90 -19.91
N GLY A 457 3.15 -4.84 -19.32
CA GLY A 457 3.66 -3.70 -20.08
C GLY A 457 4.73 -4.08 -21.12
N VAL A 458 5.63 -4.99 -20.75
CA VAL A 458 6.65 -5.55 -21.65
C VAL A 458 6.01 -6.36 -22.78
N GLU A 459 5.02 -7.20 -22.50
CA GLU A 459 4.33 -8.00 -23.52
C GLU A 459 3.50 -7.14 -24.49
N LEU A 460 2.77 -6.14 -24.00
CA LEU A 460 2.02 -5.22 -24.86
C LEU A 460 2.96 -4.46 -25.80
N SER A 461 4.11 -4.00 -25.29
CA SER A 461 5.14 -3.38 -26.12
C SER A 461 5.69 -4.34 -27.18
N ARG A 462 5.92 -5.61 -26.80
CA ARG A 462 6.37 -6.66 -27.72
C ARG A 462 5.39 -6.88 -28.87
N LEU A 463 4.09 -6.96 -28.59
CA LEU A 463 3.04 -7.16 -29.60
C LEU A 463 3.04 -6.02 -30.64
N ARG A 464 3.21 -4.77 -30.22
CA ARG A 464 3.30 -3.61 -31.12
C ARG A 464 4.50 -3.70 -32.06
N TRP A 465 5.63 -4.13 -31.54
CA TRP A 465 6.87 -4.26 -32.31
C TRP A 465 6.89 -5.47 -33.22
N GLU A 466 6.21 -6.54 -32.84
CA GLU A 466 5.94 -7.67 -33.73
C GLU A 466 5.12 -7.19 -34.94
N ARG A 467 4.06 -6.40 -34.69
CA ARG A 467 3.30 -5.73 -35.76
C ARG A 467 4.17 -4.80 -36.62
N ASP A 468 5.05 -4.01 -36.01
CA ASP A 468 5.97 -3.15 -36.77
C ASP A 468 6.85 -3.98 -37.73
N LYS A 469 7.43 -5.08 -37.24
CA LYS A 469 8.25 -5.98 -38.06
C LYS A 469 7.46 -6.59 -39.21
N GLU A 470 6.22 -7.03 -38.97
CA GLU A 470 5.33 -7.55 -40.01
C GLU A 470 5.02 -6.51 -41.10
N GLN A 471 4.91 -5.23 -40.72
CA GLN A 471 4.69 -4.11 -41.64
C GLN A 471 5.98 -3.57 -42.27
N GLY A 472 7.14 -4.20 -42.04
CA GLY A 472 8.44 -3.74 -42.54
C GLY A 472 8.96 -2.47 -41.88
N ARG A 473 8.44 -2.11 -40.70
CA ARG A 473 8.83 -0.93 -39.90
C ARG A 473 9.86 -1.34 -38.83
N PRO A 474 10.83 -0.45 -38.49
CA PRO A 474 11.75 -0.73 -37.40
C PRO A 474 11.02 -0.71 -36.04
N PRO A 475 11.36 -1.61 -35.10
CA PRO A 475 10.83 -1.57 -33.74
C PRO A 475 11.50 -0.42 -32.98
N LEU A 476 10.72 0.58 -32.60
CA LEU A 476 11.21 1.77 -31.90
C LEU A 476 10.55 1.93 -30.53
N THR A 477 11.33 2.36 -29.53
CA THR A 477 10.83 2.83 -28.24
C THR A 477 9.92 4.05 -28.42
N TYR A 478 9.26 4.49 -27.35
CA TYR A 478 8.42 5.69 -27.39
C TYR A 478 9.20 6.91 -27.92
N ASP A 479 10.42 7.10 -27.40
CA ASP A 479 11.33 8.19 -27.77
C ASP A 479 12.01 7.97 -29.14
N GLY A 480 11.59 6.96 -29.93
CA GLY A 480 12.08 6.74 -31.31
C GLY A 480 13.41 6.00 -31.42
N GLU A 481 13.94 5.47 -30.31
CA GLU A 481 15.21 4.73 -30.29
C GLU A 481 15.02 3.26 -30.67
N PRO A 482 16.03 2.55 -31.20
CA PRO A 482 15.92 1.12 -31.48
C PRO A 482 15.56 0.29 -30.25
N ALA A 483 14.50 -0.52 -30.38
CA ALA A 483 14.02 -1.39 -29.32
C ALA A 483 14.49 -2.85 -29.53
N THR A 484 14.87 -3.51 -28.43
CA THR A 484 15.11 -4.96 -28.42
C THR A 484 13.81 -5.70 -28.14
N LEU A 485 13.37 -6.53 -29.09
CA LEU A 485 12.14 -7.32 -28.94
C LEU A 485 12.35 -8.42 -27.87
N PRO A 486 11.63 -8.38 -26.73
CA PRO A 486 11.72 -9.44 -25.74
C PRO A 486 11.05 -10.73 -26.25
N ARG A 487 11.37 -11.87 -25.61
CA ARG A 487 10.66 -13.12 -25.90
C ARG A 487 9.18 -13.03 -25.50
N PRO A 488 8.26 -13.72 -26.21
CA PRO A 488 6.86 -13.84 -25.79
C PRO A 488 6.74 -14.42 -24.37
N ILE A 489 5.71 -14.01 -23.63
CA ILE A 489 5.34 -14.68 -22.38
C ILE A 489 4.78 -16.08 -22.67
N SER A 490 5.11 -17.06 -21.83
CA SER A 490 4.52 -18.41 -21.92
C SER A 490 3.08 -18.44 -21.39
N GLU A 491 2.32 -19.51 -21.68
CA GLU A 491 0.95 -19.66 -21.18
C GLU A 491 0.87 -19.63 -19.64
N SER A 492 1.83 -20.28 -18.96
CA SER A 492 1.93 -20.24 -17.51
C SER A 492 2.26 -18.83 -17.00
N GLU A 493 3.20 -18.13 -17.65
CA GLU A 493 3.50 -16.73 -17.32
C GLU A 493 2.25 -15.85 -17.48
N ARG A 494 1.54 -15.96 -18.61
CA ARG A 494 0.31 -15.22 -18.91
C ARG A 494 -0.80 -15.51 -17.92
N THR A 495 -0.98 -16.77 -17.51
CA THR A 495 -1.98 -17.17 -16.51
C THR A 495 -1.75 -16.45 -15.17
N ALA A 496 -0.52 -16.46 -14.67
CA ALA A 496 -0.20 -15.76 -13.42
C ALA A 496 -0.34 -14.24 -13.58
N ILE A 497 0.20 -13.66 -14.65
CA ILE A 497 0.12 -12.23 -14.93
C ILE A 497 -1.35 -11.78 -14.98
N ALA A 498 -2.19 -12.47 -15.75
CA ALA A 498 -3.61 -12.16 -15.87
C ALA A 498 -4.35 -12.27 -14.53
N PHE A 499 -4.00 -13.27 -13.70
CA PHE A 499 -4.61 -13.47 -12.38
C PHE A 499 -4.23 -12.36 -11.39
N MET A 500 -2.95 -11.96 -11.33
CA MET A 500 -2.52 -10.85 -10.46
C MET A 500 -3.08 -9.50 -10.93
N LEU A 501 -3.23 -9.30 -12.25
CA LEU A 501 -3.90 -8.10 -12.76
C LEU A 501 -5.40 -8.09 -12.43
N GLU A 502 -6.02 -9.25 -12.20
CA GLU A 502 -7.38 -9.32 -11.68
C GLU A 502 -7.45 -8.83 -10.23
N ASP A 503 -6.44 -9.10 -9.40
CA ASP A 503 -6.32 -8.48 -8.07
C ASP A 503 -6.24 -6.94 -8.17
N ASP A 504 -5.41 -6.40 -9.07
CA ASP A 504 -5.31 -4.94 -9.24
C ASP A 504 -6.62 -4.31 -9.74
N ARG A 505 -7.38 -5.00 -10.61
CA ARG A 505 -8.73 -4.56 -11.03
C ARG A 505 -9.74 -4.64 -9.91
N SER A 506 -9.65 -5.67 -9.08
CA SER A 506 -10.59 -5.94 -7.99
C SER A 506 -10.24 -5.22 -6.69
N ARG A 507 -9.13 -4.46 -6.63
CA ARG A 507 -8.64 -3.79 -5.41
C ARG A 507 -9.66 -2.91 -4.66
N ALA A 508 -10.63 -2.35 -5.38
CA ALA A 508 -11.67 -1.50 -4.78
C ALA A 508 -12.89 -2.31 -4.30
N PHE A 509 -13.00 -3.56 -4.73
CA PHE A 509 -14.00 -4.53 -4.31
C PHE A 509 -13.55 -5.18 -3.00
N ARG A 510 -14.52 -5.70 -2.24
CA ARG A 510 -14.35 -6.30 -0.91
C ARG A 510 -14.70 -7.78 -0.89
N LEU A 511 -15.52 -8.24 -1.84
CA LEU A 511 -15.96 -9.63 -1.94
C LEU A 511 -15.31 -10.40 -3.09
N ARG A 512 -14.51 -9.71 -3.92
CA ARG A 512 -13.83 -10.26 -5.09
C ARG A 512 -12.34 -10.12 -4.85
N SER A 513 -11.69 -11.21 -4.48
CA SER A 513 -10.29 -11.18 -4.06
C SER A 513 -9.61 -12.48 -4.49
N PRO A 514 -8.95 -12.46 -5.65
CA PRO A 514 -8.17 -13.59 -6.15
C PRO A 514 -7.02 -13.96 -5.21
N ILE A 515 -6.47 -12.97 -4.50
CA ILE A 515 -5.39 -13.13 -3.54
C ILE A 515 -5.93 -13.04 -2.11
N ILE A 516 -5.72 -14.10 -1.32
CA ILE A 516 -6.09 -14.16 0.09
C ILE A 516 -4.90 -13.70 0.94
N ASN A 517 -5.07 -12.57 1.61
CA ASN A 517 -4.18 -12.10 2.68
C ASN A 517 -4.48 -12.87 3.98
N VAL A 518 -3.65 -13.86 4.32
CA VAL A 518 -3.88 -14.76 5.46
C VAL A 518 -3.86 -14.00 6.79
N ARG A 519 -3.00 -12.98 6.93
CA ARG A 519 -3.02 -12.09 8.11
C ARG A 519 -4.37 -11.39 8.27
N GLU A 520 -4.98 -10.92 7.18
CA GLU A 520 -6.31 -10.30 7.26
C GLU A 520 -7.39 -11.30 7.67
N VAL A 521 -7.38 -12.48 7.08
CA VAL A 521 -8.31 -13.55 7.46
C VAL A 521 -8.18 -13.87 8.95
N LEU A 522 -6.98 -14.12 9.45
CA LEU A 522 -6.76 -14.44 10.86
C LEU A 522 -7.22 -13.30 11.80
N SER A 523 -6.95 -12.05 11.43
CA SER A 523 -7.39 -10.87 12.22
C SER A 523 -8.91 -10.67 12.27
N ARG A 524 -9.68 -11.32 11.38
CA ARG A 524 -11.16 -11.32 11.48
C ARG A 524 -11.68 -12.27 12.55
N HIS A 525 -10.87 -13.20 13.02
CA HIS A 525 -11.23 -14.22 14.00
C HIS A 525 -10.61 -13.99 15.37
N VAL A 526 -9.39 -13.47 15.40
CA VAL A 526 -8.59 -13.28 16.62
C VAL A 526 -8.25 -11.81 16.83
N VAL A 527 -8.52 -11.32 18.04
CA VAL A 527 -8.07 -10.02 18.55
C VAL A 527 -6.89 -10.26 19.48
N ALA A 528 -5.71 -9.87 19.02
CA ALA A 528 -4.48 -9.92 19.80
C ALA A 528 -4.40 -8.80 20.83
N GLY A 529 -3.72 -9.04 21.95
CA GLY A 529 -3.36 -8.01 22.92
C GLY A 529 -2.17 -7.16 22.48
N GLY A 530 -1.85 -6.14 23.27
CA GLY A 530 -0.80 -5.16 23.00
C GLY A 530 -1.17 -4.15 21.91
N PRO A 531 -0.17 -3.39 21.42
CA PRO A 531 -0.38 -2.40 20.36
C PRO A 531 -1.01 -3.01 19.10
N THR A 532 -2.13 -2.45 18.65
CA THR A 532 -2.90 -2.97 17.50
C THR A 532 -2.07 -3.05 16.20
N VAL A 533 -1.05 -2.20 16.05
CA VAL A 533 -0.13 -2.25 14.90
C VAL A 533 0.73 -3.50 14.84
N ASN A 534 1.02 -4.14 15.99
CA ASN A 534 1.79 -5.37 16.03
C ASN A 534 1.01 -6.52 15.38
N ALA A 535 -0.32 -6.50 15.48
CA ALA A 535 -1.21 -7.42 14.75
C ALA A 535 -1.17 -7.21 13.21
N GLY A 536 -0.47 -6.19 12.72
CA GLY A 536 -0.11 -6.05 11.32
C GLY A 536 0.90 -7.12 10.85
N ARG A 537 1.65 -7.74 11.76
CA ARG A 537 2.56 -8.86 11.45
C ARG A 537 1.87 -10.21 11.69
N LEU A 538 2.01 -11.12 10.72
CA LEU A 538 1.38 -12.44 10.80
C LEU A 538 1.93 -13.30 11.94
N ASP A 539 3.24 -13.31 12.16
CA ASP A 539 3.88 -14.08 13.25
C ASP A 539 3.43 -13.64 14.64
N TYR A 540 3.21 -12.33 14.84
CA TYR A 540 2.58 -11.81 16.05
C TYR A 540 1.15 -12.35 16.24
N LEU A 541 0.31 -12.25 15.20
CA LEU A 541 -1.07 -12.76 15.27
C LEU A 541 -1.15 -14.27 15.49
N VAL A 542 -0.26 -15.04 14.85
CA VAL A 542 -0.19 -16.50 15.03
C VAL A 542 0.15 -16.85 16.47
N GLY A 543 1.15 -16.20 17.07
CA GLY A 543 1.48 -16.44 18.48
C GLY A 543 0.29 -16.17 19.40
N TRP A 544 -0.46 -15.09 19.16
CA TRP A 544 -1.70 -14.84 19.91
C TRP A 544 -2.80 -15.87 19.64
N ALA A 545 -2.96 -16.35 18.40
CA ALA A 545 -3.95 -17.36 18.06
C ALA A 545 -3.68 -18.72 18.74
N GLU A 546 -2.41 -19.02 19.01
CA GLU A 546 -1.97 -20.25 19.68
C GLU A 546 -1.93 -20.13 21.22
N ALA A 547 -1.96 -18.91 21.77
CA ALA A 547 -1.90 -18.69 23.21
C ALA A 547 -3.12 -19.24 23.94
N THR A 548 -2.91 -19.79 25.13
CA THR A 548 -3.96 -20.42 25.94
C THR A 548 -3.92 -19.91 27.38
N PRO A 549 -4.99 -20.07 28.17
CA PRO A 549 -4.96 -19.69 29.59
C PRO A 549 -3.87 -20.40 30.43
N ALA A 550 -3.35 -21.54 29.94
CA ALA A 550 -2.27 -22.26 30.59
C ALA A 550 -0.87 -21.69 30.27
N ASP A 551 -0.77 -20.94 29.17
CA ASP A 551 0.48 -20.30 28.71
C ASP A 551 0.14 -18.89 28.16
N PRO A 552 -0.21 -17.93 29.04
CA PRO A 552 -0.59 -16.59 28.63
C PRO A 552 0.62 -15.78 28.17
N ILE A 553 0.41 -14.95 27.15
CA ILE A 553 1.41 -14.05 26.59
C ILE A 553 1.52 -12.76 27.41
N ASP A 554 2.74 -12.41 27.82
CA ASP A 554 3.08 -11.02 28.15
C ASP A 554 3.25 -10.25 26.82
N HIS A 555 2.34 -9.31 26.54
CA HIS A 555 2.32 -8.58 25.28
C HIS A 555 3.59 -7.75 25.04
N ARG A 556 4.27 -7.30 26.09
CA ARG A 556 5.52 -6.52 25.97
C ARG A 556 6.68 -7.44 25.62
N ALA A 557 6.85 -8.52 26.38
CA ALA A 557 7.92 -9.49 26.14
C ALA A 557 7.78 -10.16 24.77
N PHE A 558 6.56 -10.50 24.36
CA PHE A 558 6.30 -11.11 23.06
C PHE A 558 6.51 -10.13 21.90
N ALA A 559 6.06 -8.87 22.03
CA ALA A 559 6.36 -7.84 21.04
C ALA A 559 7.87 -7.64 20.87
N ASP A 560 8.63 -7.58 21.97
CA ASP A 560 10.08 -7.40 21.94
C ASP A 560 10.79 -8.61 21.29
N ALA A 561 10.31 -9.85 21.55
CA ALA A 561 10.82 -11.05 20.89
C ALA A 561 10.56 -11.05 19.36
N ILE A 562 9.37 -10.59 18.94
CA ILE A 562 9.00 -10.48 17.53
C ILE A 562 9.80 -9.37 16.82
N GLU A 563 10.04 -8.25 17.49
CA GLU A 563 10.89 -7.15 16.98
C GLU A 563 12.36 -7.58 16.86
N ALA A 564 12.86 -8.38 17.80
CA ALA A 564 14.22 -8.91 17.80
C ALA A 564 14.43 -10.13 16.86
N SER A 565 13.36 -10.67 16.25
CA SER A 565 13.46 -11.79 15.31
C SER A 565 14.31 -11.41 14.09
N ASN A 566 15.15 -12.35 13.65
CA ASN A 566 15.91 -12.19 12.40
C ASN A 566 15.03 -12.23 11.15
N HIS A 567 13.80 -12.75 11.27
CA HIS A 567 12.93 -13.03 10.13
C HIS A 567 11.61 -12.29 10.24
N THR A 568 10.99 -12.09 9.08
CA THR A 568 9.67 -11.46 8.93
C THR A 568 8.76 -12.37 8.11
N PRO A 569 7.45 -12.39 8.36
CA PRO A 569 6.56 -13.34 7.69
C PRO A 569 6.16 -12.92 6.27
N GLY A 570 6.15 -11.62 5.97
CA GLY A 570 5.84 -11.05 4.65
C GLY A 570 7.04 -10.99 3.71
N ALA A 571 6.89 -10.52 2.47
CA ALA A 571 7.96 -10.53 1.46
C ALA A 571 9.22 -9.73 1.85
N ARG A 572 9.07 -8.69 2.67
CA ARG A 572 10.20 -7.87 3.16
C ARG A 572 11.07 -8.67 4.12
N LEU A 573 12.34 -8.32 4.16
CA LEU A 573 13.33 -8.86 5.09
C LEU A 573 13.51 -7.91 6.27
N THR A 574 14.07 -8.41 7.37
CA THR A 574 14.70 -7.54 8.37
C THR A 574 15.97 -6.93 7.78
N ASN A 575 16.41 -5.78 8.31
CA ASN A 575 17.63 -5.12 7.84
C ASN A 575 18.85 -6.05 7.96
N ALA A 576 19.00 -6.73 9.11
CA ALA A 576 20.11 -7.64 9.35
C ALA A 576 20.16 -8.81 8.34
N THR A 577 19.02 -9.42 8.03
CA THR A 577 18.94 -10.52 7.05
C THR A 577 19.11 -10.01 5.62
N SER A 578 18.57 -8.83 5.30
CA SER A 578 18.78 -8.17 4.00
C SER A 578 20.26 -7.90 3.75
N ASP A 579 20.98 -7.37 4.75
CA ASP A 579 22.41 -7.10 4.69
C ASP A 579 23.22 -8.39 4.54
N ALA A 580 22.93 -9.41 5.36
CA ALA A 580 23.62 -10.70 5.28
C ALA A 580 23.44 -11.40 3.91
N ILE A 581 22.23 -11.36 3.34
CA ILE A 581 21.94 -11.91 2.02
C ILE A 581 22.64 -11.08 0.94
N HIS A 582 22.61 -9.75 1.04
CA HIS A 582 23.27 -8.86 0.08
C HIS A 582 24.78 -9.07 0.06
N GLU A 583 25.43 -9.12 1.24
CA GLU A 583 26.86 -9.39 1.36
C GLU A 583 27.25 -10.74 0.77
N ALA A 584 26.47 -11.80 1.04
CA ALA A 584 26.70 -13.12 0.46
C ALA A 584 26.50 -13.14 -1.07
N LEU A 585 25.59 -12.30 -1.58
CA LEU A 585 25.31 -12.19 -3.00
C LEU A 585 26.43 -11.46 -3.76
N VAL A 586 26.90 -10.31 -3.28
CA VAL A 586 27.82 -9.44 -4.05
C VAL A 586 29.27 -9.49 -3.60
N GLY A 587 29.54 -9.95 -2.38
CA GLY A 587 30.86 -9.98 -1.80
C GLY A 587 31.52 -8.60 -1.66
N LYS A 588 32.82 -8.58 -1.34
CA LYS A 588 33.55 -7.33 -1.04
C LYS A 588 33.87 -6.45 -2.26
N ARG A 589 33.67 -6.95 -3.48
CA ARG A 589 34.06 -6.27 -4.73
C ARG A 589 32.86 -5.79 -5.55
N GLY A 590 31.63 -6.12 -5.14
CA GLY A 590 30.47 -6.00 -6.01
C GLY A 590 30.40 -7.15 -7.02
N LYS A 591 29.26 -7.26 -7.66
CA LYS A 591 28.93 -8.27 -8.66
C LYS A 591 29.14 -7.69 -10.07
N HIS A 592 29.76 -8.42 -11.00
CA HIS A 592 29.76 -8.00 -12.40
C HIS A 592 28.62 -8.69 -13.16
N GLY A 593 28.10 -8.01 -14.18
CA GLY A 593 26.93 -8.49 -14.93
C GLY A 593 27.12 -9.91 -15.46
N GLY A 594 26.21 -10.82 -15.07
CA GLY A 594 26.23 -12.23 -15.48
C GLY A 594 26.99 -13.19 -14.55
N GLU A 595 27.62 -12.71 -13.48
CA GLU A 595 28.25 -13.57 -12.47
C GLU A 595 27.20 -14.15 -11.50
N GLY A 596 27.48 -15.29 -10.86
CA GLY A 596 26.64 -15.86 -9.80
C GLY A 596 26.83 -15.14 -8.46
N PRO A 597 26.22 -15.61 -7.36
CA PRO A 597 26.49 -15.09 -6.02
C PRO A 597 27.97 -15.25 -5.62
N ALA A 598 28.51 -14.32 -4.84
CA ALA A 598 29.89 -14.35 -4.37
C ALA A 598 30.18 -15.50 -3.38
N GLU A 599 29.22 -15.80 -2.49
CA GLU A 599 29.22 -16.96 -1.60
C GLU A 599 27.97 -17.82 -1.86
N PRO A 600 27.94 -18.65 -2.94
CA PRO A 600 26.72 -19.32 -3.41
C PRO A 600 25.99 -20.16 -2.36
N GLU A 601 26.72 -21.00 -1.63
CA GLU A 601 26.12 -21.87 -0.61
C GLU A 601 25.54 -21.07 0.54
N ARG A 602 26.27 -20.06 1.04
CA ARG A 602 25.79 -19.20 2.12
C ARG A 602 24.58 -18.37 1.69
N TYR A 603 24.64 -17.78 0.49
CA TYR A 603 23.52 -17.04 -0.08
C TYR A 603 22.27 -17.92 -0.16
N LYS A 604 22.41 -19.13 -0.71
CA LYS A 604 21.31 -20.09 -0.82
C LYS A 604 20.75 -20.47 0.54
N THR A 605 21.60 -20.81 1.50
CA THR A 605 21.17 -21.16 2.87
C THR A 605 20.37 -20.03 3.52
N LEU A 606 20.88 -18.80 3.50
CA LEU A 606 20.19 -17.64 4.10
C LEU A 606 18.81 -17.39 3.45
N VAL A 607 18.72 -17.52 2.13
CA VAL A 607 17.44 -17.34 1.41
C VAL A 607 16.47 -18.49 1.72
N GLU A 608 16.95 -19.73 1.79
CA GLU A 608 16.10 -20.88 2.14
C GLU A 608 15.60 -20.83 3.59
N GLU A 609 16.45 -20.45 4.55
CA GLU A 609 16.07 -20.25 5.96
C GLU A 609 14.96 -19.19 6.08
N GLU A 610 15.11 -18.07 5.37
CA GLU A 610 14.12 -17.00 5.33
C GLU A 610 12.78 -17.47 4.72
N LEU A 611 12.82 -18.23 3.61
CA LEU A 611 11.61 -18.79 3.00
C LEU A 611 10.93 -19.84 3.89
N GLN A 612 11.71 -20.65 4.61
CA GLN A 612 11.19 -21.65 5.54
C GLN A 612 10.47 -20.99 6.71
N TYR A 613 11.03 -19.94 7.31
CA TYR A 613 10.35 -19.20 8.38
C TYR A 613 8.99 -18.65 7.92
N LYS A 614 8.94 -18.06 6.73
CA LYS A 614 7.69 -17.53 6.14
C LYS A 614 6.68 -18.64 5.89
N ALA A 615 7.12 -19.75 5.31
CA ALA A 615 6.28 -20.92 5.04
C ALA A 615 5.69 -21.50 6.34
N GLN A 616 6.53 -21.73 7.35
CA GLN A 616 6.11 -22.24 8.67
C GLN A 616 5.13 -21.30 9.37
N THR A 617 5.36 -19.99 9.30
CA THR A 617 4.44 -19.00 9.87
C THR A 617 3.09 -19.02 9.16
N LEU A 618 3.09 -19.12 7.83
CA LEU A 618 1.87 -19.23 7.03
C LEU A 618 1.11 -20.52 7.36
N GLU A 619 1.81 -21.65 7.51
CA GLU A 619 1.20 -22.94 7.87
C GLU A 619 0.55 -22.89 9.24
N ARG A 620 1.24 -22.36 10.25
CA ARG A 620 0.68 -22.18 11.59
C ARG A 620 -0.56 -21.28 11.59
N ALA A 621 -0.57 -20.24 10.76
CA ALA A 621 -1.76 -19.41 10.58
C ALA A 621 -2.93 -20.20 9.97
N LEU A 622 -2.66 -21.07 8.99
CA LEU A 622 -3.66 -21.94 8.40
C LEU A 622 -4.16 -22.99 9.40
N ASP A 623 -3.28 -23.56 10.23
CA ASP A 623 -3.64 -24.48 11.32
C ASP A 623 -4.60 -23.82 12.32
N ALA A 624 -4.30 -22.58 12.74
CA ALA A 624 -5.19 -21.81 13.60
C ALA A 624 -6.56 -21.58 12.95
N LEU A 625 -6.59 -21.33 11.63
CA LEU A 625 -7.84 -21.16 10.88
C LEU A 625 -8.61 -22.47 10.72
N ASP A 626 -7.94 -23.62 10.61
CA ASP A 626 -8.58 -24.93 10.49
C ASP A 626 -9.33 -25.33 11.78
N GLY A 627 -8.92 -24.79 12.93
CA GLY A 627 -9.65 -24.90 14.20
C GLY A 627 -10.99 -24.16 14.24
N ILE A 628 -11.29 -23.30 13.25
CA ILE A 628 -12.50 -22.46 13.22
C ILE A 628 -13.54 -23.07 12.26
N GLY A 629 -14.75 -23.29 12.77
CA GLY A 629 -15.85 -23.85 11.99
C GLY A 629 -16.25 -23.00 10.77
N SER A 630 -16.78 -23.65 9.73
CA SER A 630 -17.29 -23.00 8.52
C SER A 630 -18.60 -22.25 8.80
N SER A 631 -18.74 -21.06 8.24
CA SER A 631 -19.98 -20.27 8.29
C SER A 631 -21.02 -20.80 7.32
N THR A 632 -22.31 -20.69 7.67
CA THR A 632 -23.43 -20.89 6.74
C THR A 632 -23.33 -19.98 5.51
N LEU A 633 -22.67 -18.82 5.61
CA LEU A 633 -22.52 -17.87 4.50
C LEU A 633 -21.34 -18.17 3.57
N ARG A 634 -20.49 -19.16 3.86
CA ARG A 634 -19.28 -19.44 3.07
C ARG A 634 -19.58 -19.70 1.59
N ASP A 635 -20.67 -20.39 1.30
CA ASP A 635 -21.11 -20.66 -0.09
C ASP A 635 -21.51 -19.39 -0.83
N ALA A 636 -22.03 -18.38 -0.14
CA ALA A 636 -22.37 -17.10 -0.75
C ALA A 636 -21.10 -16.34 -1.17
N TYR A 637 -20.09 -16.27 -0.29
CA TYR A 637 -18.78 -15.68 -0.62
C TYR A 637 -18.12 -16.41 -1.78
N ARG A 638 -18.09 -17.75 -1.74
CA ARG A 638 -17.55 -18.59 -2.81
C ARG A 638 -18.25 -18.33 -4.14
N ALA A 639 -19.59 -18.28 -4.15
CA ALA A 639 -20.34 -18.03 -5.38
C ALA A 639 -20.05 -16.66 -6.02
N LEU A 640 -19.80 -15.62 -5.21
CA LEU A 640 -19.44 -14.28 -5.72
C LEU A 640 -18.07 -14.28 -6.40
N GLU A 641 -17.09 -14.90 -5.76
CA GLU A 641 -15.75 -15.02 -6.33
C GLU A 641 -15.78 -15.89 -7.58
N SER A 642 -16.39 -17.08 -7.54
CA SER A 642 -16.49 -18.00 -8.69
C SER A 642 -17.16 -17.30 -9.89
N SER A 643 -18.20 -16.50 -9.67
CA SER A 643 -18.85 -15.72 -10.74
C SER A 643 -17.92 -14.67 -11.35
N SER A 644 -17.11 -14.01 -10.52
CA SER A 644 -16.12 -13.02 -10.97
C SER A 644 -14.99 -13.70 -11.76
N GLN A 645 -14.51 -14.86 -11.30
CA GLN A 645 -13.48 -15.62 -12.00
C GLN A 645 -13.93 -16.20 -13.33
N GLN A 646 -15.22 -16.40 -13.58
CA GLN A 646 -15.68 -16.73 -14.94
C GLN A 646 -15.35 -15.61 -15.94
N VAL A 647 -15.44 -14.34 -15.52
CA VAL A 647 -15.06 -13.19 -16.36
C VAL A 647 -13.55 -13.24 -16.64
N TRP A 648 -12.74 -13.45 -15.60
CA TRP A 648 -11.29 -13.59 -15.74
C TRP A 648 -10.90 -14.76 -16.66
N ARG A 649 -11.53 -15.93 -16.51
CA ARG A 649 -11.28 -17.10 -17.38
C ARG A 649 -11.58 -16.81 -18.84
N ARG A 650 -12.66 -16.08 -19.14
CA ARG A 650 -12.96 -15.64 -20.52
C ARG A 650 -11.94 -14.62 -21.04
N ARG A 651 -11.49 -13.68 -20.19
CA ARG A 651 -10.41 -12.73 -20.54
C ARG A 651 -9.13 -13.49 -20.92
N LEU A 652 -8.72 -14.43 -20.08
CA LEU A 652 -7.55 -15.28 -20.31
C LEU A 652 -7.73 -16.15 -21.56
N GLN A 653 -8.90 -16.71 -21.80
CA GLN A 653 -9.16 -17.56 -22.97
C GLN A 653 -9.13 -16.77 -24.29
N LEU A 654 -9.77 -15.60 -24.34
CA LEU A 654 -9.88 -14.80 -25.55
C LEU A 654 -8.74 -13.79 -25.72
N HIS A 655 -7.75 -13.79 -24.82
CA HIS A 655 -6.65 -12.82 -24.80
C HIS A 655 -7.15 -11.37 -24.81
N ALA A 656 -8.33 -11.13 -24.22
CA ALA A 656 -9.05 -9.87 -24.28
C ALA A 656 -9.20 -9.32 -22.87
N SER A 657 -8.65 -8.12 -22.65
CA SER A 657 -8.61 -7.44 -21.35
C SER A 657 -7.82 -8.17 -20.24
N ASP A 658 -7.10 -9.26 -20.52
CA ASP A 658 -6.35 -10.02 -19.50
C ASP A 658 -5.04 -9.35 -19.08
N LEU A 659 -4.32 -8.70 -20.01
CA LEU A 659 -3.10 -7.91 -19.77
C LEU A 659 -3.34 -6.41 -19.49
N VAL A 660 -4.59 -6.00 -19.21
CA VAL A 660 -4.87 -4.58 -18.91
C VAL A 660 -4.27 -4.20 -17.56
N ARG A 661 -3.57 -3.06 -17.56
CA ARG A 661 -2.96 -2.39 -16.42
C ARG A 661 -3.92 -1.36 -15.80
N PHE A 662 -4.40 -1.59 -14.57
CA PHE A 662 -5.51 -0.80 -14.00
C PHE A 662 -5.18 0.70 -13.87
N GLY A 663 -3.95 1.05 -13.46
CA GLY A 663 -3.51 2.45 -13.35
C GLY A 663 -3.49 3.25 -14.66
N ARG A 664 -3.70 2.57 -15.80
CA ARG A 664 -3.70 3.13 -17.16
C ARG A 664 -5.07 3.01 -17.85
N THR A 665 -6.09 2.62 -17.10
CA THR A 665 -7.45 2.51 -17.63
C THR A 665 -8.07 3.88 -17.88
N TYR A 666 -8.71 4.00 -19.05
CA TYR A 666 -9.38 5.23 -19.45
C TYR A 666 -10.51 5.61 -18.47
N ARG A 667 -10.68 6.91 -18.22
CA ARG A 667 -11.61 7.44 -17.21
C ARG A 667 -13.04 6.91 -17.36
N PRO A 668 -13.64 6.82 -18.57
CA PRO A 668 -14.96 6.22 -18.72
C PRO A 668 -15.10 4.79 -18.19
N TRP A 669 -14.09 3.93 -18.32
CA TRP A 669 -14.14 2.58 -17.74
C TRP A 669 -14.09 2.63 -16.21
N ARG A 670 -13.19 3.44 -15.63
CA ARG A 670 -13.16 3.61 -14.17
C ARG A 670 -14.50 4.11 -13.64
N ASN A 671 -15.15 5.04 -14.34
CA ASN A 671 -16.47 5.53 -13.98
C ASN A 671 -17.56 4.45 -14.07
N SER A 672 -17.49 3.54 -15.05
CA SER A 672 -18.50 2.47 -15.18
C SER A 672 -18.43 1.43 -14.06
N LEU A 673 -17.28 1.33 -13.35
CA LEU A 673 -17.11 0.41 -12.23
C LEU A 673 -17.63 0.97 -10.89
N VAL A 674 -17.87 2.28 -10.77
CA VAL A 674 -18.25 2.92 -9.49
C VAL A 674 -19.49 2.27 -8.88
N GLY A 675 -20.56 2.09 -9.67
CA GLY A 675 -21.77 1.43 -9.17
C GLY A 675 -21.56 -0.03 -8.76
N LEU A 676 -20.63 -0.74 -9.42
CA LEU A 676 -20.26 -2.11 -9.03
C LEU A 676 -19.50 -2.12 -7.70
N ILE A 677 -18.59 -1.16 -7.50
CA ILE A 677 -17.82 -1.01 -6.25
C ILE A 677 -18.75 -0.67 -5.08
N GLU A 678 -19.69 0.25 -5.28
CA GLU A 678 -20.67 0.64 -4.24
C GLU A 678 -21.58 -0.52 -3.84
N THR A 679 -22.10 -1.26 -4.83
CA THR A 679 -22.95 -2.43 -4.56
C THR A 679 -22.19 -3.58 -3.91
N ASP A 680 -20.92 -3.78 -4.29
CA ASP A 680 -20.03 -4.74 -3.64
C ASP A 680 -19.72 -4.37 -2.18
N GLY A 681 -19.36 -3.11 -1.92
CA GLY A 681 -19.10 -2.61 -0.57
C GLY A 681 -20.34 -2.68 0.34
N LEU A 682 -21.53 -2.40 -0.20
CA LEU A 682 -22.79 -2.57 0.52
C LEU A 682 -23.04 -4.04 0.87
N CYS A 683 -22.91 -4.94 -0.11
CA CYS A 683 -23.06 -6.38 0.12
C CYS A 683 -22.04 -6.90 1.14
N ALA A 684 -20.80 -6.43 1.09
CA ALA A 684 -19.74 -6.82 2.02
C ALA A 684 -20.08 -6.42 3.46
N SER A 685 -20.54 -5.18 3.64
CA SER A 685 -20.96 -4.66 4.94
C SER A 685 -22.14 -5.44 5.52
N GLN A 686 -23.11 -5.81 4.67
CA GLN A 686 -24.27 -6.61 5.04
C GLN A 686 -23.89 -8.04 5.46
N LEU A 687 -23.04 -8.70 4.69
CA LEU A 687 -22.57 -10.06 5.01
C LEU A 687 -21.67 -10.06 6.25
N LEU A 688 -20.85 -9.03 6.45
CA LEU A 688 -20.03 -8.86 7.65
C LEU A 688 -20.90 -8.70 8.90
N ALA A 689 -21.93 -7.85 8.84
CA ALA A 689 -22.86 -7.65 9.96
C ALA A 689 -23.64 -8.93 10.33
N LEU A 690 -23.87 -9.82 9.36
CA LEU A 690 -24.52 -11.12 9.60
C LEU A 690 -23.57 -12.17 10.17
N SER A 691 -22.31 -12.18 9.75
CA SER A 691 -21.35 -13.26 10.04
C SER A 691 -20.40 -12.97 11.20
N ASN A 692 -20.14 -11.71 11.52
CA ASN A 692 -19.19 -11.30 12.56
C ASN A 692 -19.91 -10.56 13.69
N PRO A 693 -20.14 -11.21 14.84
CA PRO A 693 -20.81 -10.60 15.98
C PRO A 693 -20.12 -9.35 16.52
N GLN A 694 -18.79 -9.34 16.58
CA GLN A 694 -18.03 -8.17 17.05
C GLN A 694 -18.21 -6.98 16.10
N ALA A 695 -18.15 -7.22 14.78
CA ALA A 695 -18.39 -6.16 13.79
C ALA A 695 -19.84 -5.63 13.86
N ALA A 696 -20.82 -6.51 14.06
CA ALA A 696 -22.22 -6.12 14.25
C ALA A 696 -22.40 -5.28 15.53
N HIS A 697 -21.71 -5.63 16.61
CA HIS A 697 -21.71 -4.88 17.87
C HIS A 697 -21.07 -3.50 17.69
N ASP A 698 -19.91 -3.42 17.03
CA ASP A 698 -19.23 -2.16 16.73
C ASP A 698 -20.11 -1.26 15.86
N MET A 699 -20.75 -1.83 14.83
CA MET A 699 -21.74 -1.14 13.99
C MET A 699 -22.95 -0.61 14.78
N ALA A 700 -23.45 -1.36 15.76
CA ALA A 700 -24.55 -0.94 16.62
C ALA A 700 -24.15 0.16 17.62
N SER A 701 -22.87 0.19 18.00
CA SER A 701 -22.32 1.21 18.91
C SER A 701 -22.01 2.53 18.22
N ASP A 702 -21.80 2.52 16.89
CA ASP A 702 -21.49 3.70 16.09
C ASP A 702 -22.72 4.61 15.94
N ALA A 703 -22.67 5.79 16.56
CA ALA A 703 -23.72 6.80 16.46
C ALA A 703 -23.96 7.32 15.02
N GLY A 704 -23.00 7.14 14.11
CA GLY A 704 -23.13 7.44 12.69
C GLY A 704 -23.90 6.38 11.90
N ASN A 705 -24.03 5.16 12.43
CA ASN A 705 -24.77 4.10 11.78
C ASN A 705 -26.27 4.23 12.07
N ARG A 706 -27.07 4.22 11.00
CA ARG A 706 -28.53 4.36 11.07
C ARG A 706 -29.29 3.05 10.86
N PHE A 707 -28.60 1.98 10.49
CA PHE A 707 -29.20 0.73 10.03
C PHE A 707 -29.12 -0.40 11.05
N VAL A 708 -28.16 -0.33 11.97
CA VAL A 708 -27.88 -1.38 12.97
C VAL A 708 -27.98 -0.74 14.35
N ALA A 709 -28.61 -1.41 15.31
CA ALA A 709 -28.77 -0.91 16.67
C ALA A 709 -28.80 -2.05 17.68
N PHE A 710 -28.53 -1.71 18.94
CA PHE A 710 -28.79 -2.61 20.05
C PHE A 710 -30.28 -2.65 20.40
N ALA A 711 -30.71 -3.81 20.89
CA ALA A 711 -31.99 -3.97 21.55
C ALA A 711 -31.85 -4.89 22.76
N THR A 712 -32.62 -4.62 23.82
CA THR A 712 -32.71 -5.50 25.01
C THR A 712 -34.11 -6.09 25.08
N VAL A 713 -34.22 -7.39 25.32
CA VAL A 713 -35.53 -8.04 25.51
C VAL A 713 -36.09 -7.68 26.89
N ILE A 714 -37.25 -7.02 26.93
CA ILE A 714 -37.92 -6.59 28.17
C ILE A 714 -38.94 -7.64 28.65
N SER A 715 -39.72 -8.17 27.71
CA SER A 715 -40.68 -9.25 27.96
C SER A 715 -40.79 -10.15 26.75
N VAL A 716 -41.22 -11.40 26.94
CA VAL A 716 -41.38 -12.40 25.87
C VAL A 716 -42.84 -12.64 25.49
N GLU A 717 -43.79 -12.30 26.37
CA GLU A 717 -45.23 -12.40 26.14
C GLU A 717 -45.96 -11.16 26.68
N PRO A 718 -46.26 -10.14 25.86
CA PRO A 718 -45.82 -10.00 24.46
C PRO A 718 -44.30 -9.77 24.35
N LEU A 719 -43.73 -10.07 23.18
CA LEU A 719 -42.31 -9.82 22.91
C LEU A 719 -42.05 -8.32 22.76
N VAL A 720 -41.41 -7.71 23.75
CA VAL A 720 -41.10 -6.26 23.79
C VAL A 720 -39.60 -6.07 23.86
N LEU A 721 -39.10 -5.18 23.01
CA LEU A 721 -37.70 -4.77 22.93
C LEU A 721 -37.56 -3.32 23.39
N ASP A 722 -36.52 -3.04 24.16
CA ASP A 722 -36.00 -1.67 24.33
C ASP A 722 -34.92 -1.43 23.27
N VAL A 723 -35.21 -0.57 22.29
CA VAL A 723 -34.35 -0.35 21.12
C VAL A 723 -33.54 0.94 21.28
N GLU A 724 -32.21 0.82 21.26
CA GLU A 724 -31.29 1.96 21.38
C GLU A 724 -31.07 2.66 20.03
N SER A 725 -32.14 3.18 19.43
CA SER A 725 -32.07 3.87 18.14
C SER A 725 -33.04 5.04 18.06
N ARG A 726 -32.61 6.11 17.36
CA ARG A 726 -33.49 7.21 16.95
C ARG A 726 -34.12 6.98 15.56
N ARG A 727 -33.72 5.91 14.87
CA ARG A 727 -34.07 5.65 13.45
C ARG A 727 -34.87 4.36 13.26
N ILE A 728 -34.59 3.35 14.08
CA ILE A 728 -35.41 2.14 14.18
C ILE A 728 -36.50 2.42 15.22
N VAL A 729 -37.73 2.60 14.77
CA VAL A 729 -38.86 3.13 15.56
C VAL A 729 -40.15 2.35 15.23
N ASP A 730 -41.30 2.83 15.70
CA ASP A 730 -42.62 2.33 15.33
C ASP A 730 -42.77 2.21 13.79
N GLY A 731 -43.26 1.05 13.33
CA GLY A 731 -43.41 0.73 11.91
C GLY A 731 -42.13 0.26 11.21
N SER A 732 -40.95 0.40 11.82
CA SER A 732 -39.72 -0.21 11.29
C SER A 732 -39.85 -1.74 11.28
N ARG A 733 -39.32 -2.36 10.24
CA ARG A 733 -39.19 -3.83 10.17
C ARG A 733 -37.74 -4.20 10.39
N VAL A 734 -37.49 -5.12 11.31
CA VAL A 734 -36.14 -5.47 11.72
C VAL A 734 -35.85 -6.95 11.52
N VAL A 735 -34.57 -7.25 11.37
CA VAL A 735 -33.99 -8.60 11.38
C VAL A 735 -32.99 -8.68 12.54
N MET A 736 -33.01 -9.79 13.27
CA MET A 736 -32.02 -10.06 14.32
C MET A 736 -30.72 -10.58 13.69
N LEU A 737 -29.61 -9.89 13.98
CA LEU A 737 -28.27 -10.24 13.49
C LEU A 737 -27.52 -11.08 14.52
N THR A 738 -27.58 -10.69 15.80
CA THR A 738 -26.93 -11.41 16.89
C THR A 738 -27.81 -11.51 18.12
N ARG A 739 -27.58 -12.56 18.92
CA ARG A 739 -28.17 -12.78 20.25
C ARG A 739 -27.05 -13.11 21.22
N ASN A 740 -26.88 -12.31 22.28
CA ASN A 740 -25.86 -12.48 23.31
C ASN A 740 -24.44 -12.73 22.75
N GLY A 741 -24.08 -12.01 21.69
CA GLY A 741 -22.78 -12.16 21.02
C GLY A 741 -22.66 -13.32 20.03
N GLY A 742 -23.68 -14.16 19.86
CA GLY A 742 -23.72 -15.20 18.82
C GLY A 742 -24.38 -14.70 17.53
N ALA A 743 -23.80 -15.04 16.36
CA ALA A 743 -24.37 -14.71 15.06
C ALA A 743 -25.60 -15.56 14.76
N CYS A 744 -26.75 -14.94 14.51
CA CYS A 744 -28.00 -15.64 14.23
C CYS A 744 -27.96 -16.43 12.92
N VAL A 745 -27.12 -16.02 11.96
CA VAL A 745 -26.95 -16.75 10.68
C VAL A 745 -26.34 -18.14 10.85
N GLU A 746 -25.71 -18.39 12.00
CA GLU A 746 -25.08 -19.67 12.35
C GLU A 746 -26.00 -20.59 13.15
N ALA A 747 -27.23 -20.14 13.45
CA ALA A 747 -28.20 -20.90 14.23
C ALA A 747 -28.73 -22.13 13.45
N PRO A 748 -29.08 -23.23 14.14
CA PRO A 748 -29.69 -24.39 13.52
C PRO A 748 -30.98 -24.02 12.76
N GLY A 749 -31.14 -24.53 11.53
CA GLY A 749 -32.31 -24.27 10.70
C GLY A 749 -32.21 -23.03 9.80
N VAL A 750 -31.17 -22.21 9.94
CA VAL A 750 -30.84 -21.17 8.96
C VAL A 750 -30.23 -21.80 7.72
N CYS A 751 -30.69 -21.37 6.55
CA CYS A 751 -30.19 -21.87 5.26
C CYS A 751 -29.98 -20.73 4.25
N VAL A 752 -29.00 -20.91 3.37
CA VAL A 752 -28.64 -19.93 2.35
C VAL A 752 -28.83 -20.56 0.96
N ASP A 753 -29.72 -19.97 0.16
CA ASP A 753 -29.89 -20.33 -1.25
C ASP A 753 -29.09 -19.36 -2.13
N VAL A 754 -28.04 -19.90 -2.75
CA VAL A 754 -27.14 -19.18 -3.67
C VAL A 754 -27.50 -19.39 -5.15
N LYS A 755 -28.47 -20.25 -5.50
CA LYS A 755 -28.74 -20.66 -6.89
C LYS A 755 -29.33 -19.55 -7.75
N ARG A 756 -29.91 -18.51 -7.14
CA ARG A 756 -30.48 -17.38 -7.87
C ARG A 756 -29.39 -16.47 -8.41
N ALA A 757 -29.54 -16.02 -9.65
CA ALA A 757 -28.53 -15.21 -10.32
C ALA A 757 -28.26 -13.85 -9.64
N ARG A 758 -29.28 -13.17 -9.11
CA ARG A 758 -29.16 -11.76 -8.63
C ARG A 758 -29.27 -11.56 -7.13
N THR A 759 -29.66 -12.57 -6.36
CA THR A 759 -29.79 -12.44 -4.91
C THR A 759 -29.37 -13.70 -4.17
N PHE A 760 -28.89 -13.54 -2.94
CA PHE A 760 -28.88 -14.60 -1.93
C PHE A 760 -30.19 -14.57 -1.16
N LYS A 761 -30.69 -15.72 -0.76
CA LYS A 761 -31.84 -15.83 0.13
C LYS A 761 -31.46 -16.56 1.40
N ILE A 762 -31.65 -15.91 2.53
CA ILE A 762 -31.39 -16.47 3.85
C ILE A 762 -32.74 -16.74 4.51
N GLY A 763 -33.06 -18.03 4.71
CA GLY A 763 -34.25 -18.47 5.45
C GLY A 763 -33.89 -18.77 6.91
N GLY A 764 -34.88 -18.76 7.80
CA GLY A 764 -34.69 -19.15 9.20
C GLY A 764 -34.30 -18.02 10.16
N LEU A 765 -34.12 -16.79 9.66
CA LEU A 765 -33.86 -15.61 10.51
C LEU A 765 -35.16 -15.01 11.07
N ASP A 766 -35.07 -14.43 12.26
CA ASP A 766 -36.19 -13.76 12.93
C ASP A 766 -36.40 -12.35 12.39
N ILE A 767 -37.57 -12.12 11.76
CA ILE A 767 -37.88 -10.90 11.01
C ILE A 767 -39.31 -10.48 11.29
N GLY A 768 -39.52 -9.21 11.61
CA GLY A 768 -40.86 -8.68 11.89
C GLY A 768 -40.92 -7.17 12.10
N PRO A 769 -42.12 -6.57 12.01
CA PRO A 769 -42.33 -5.17 12.32
C PRO A 769 -42.29 -4.91 13.83
N LEU A 770 -41.87 -3.69 14.16
CA LEU A 770 -41.94 -3.10 15.49
C LEU A 770 -43.18 -2.22 15.58
N THR A 771 -43.88 -2.26 16.71
CA THR A 771 -45.01 -1.38 17.00
C THR A 771 -44.88 -0.75 18.38
N THR A 772 -45.29 0.50 18.54
CA THR A 772 -45.26 1.17 19.84
C THR A 772 -46.15 0.46 20.87
N THR A 773 -45.64 0.37 22.10
CA THR A 773 -46.44 -0.08 23.27
C THR A 773 -47.19 1.07 23.92
N GLY A 774 -46.86 2.33 23.58
CA GLY A 774 -47.43 3.53 24.19
C GLY A 774 -46.85 3.90 25.56
N ALA A 775 -46.00 3.07 26.16
CA ALA A 775 -45.40 3.32 27.48
C ALA A 775 -44.15 4.21 27.40
N GLU A 776 -43.16 3.78 26.60
CA GLU A 776 -41.93 4.52 26.34
C GLU A 776 -41.61 4.47 24.84
N ALA A 777 -40.93 5.50 24.32
CA ALA A 777 -40.67 5.63 22.89
C ALA A 777 -39.74 4.54 22.34
N THR A 778 -38.86 3.99 23.17
CA THR A 778 -37.90 2.92 22.78
C THR A 778 -38.46 1.52 23.04
N HIS A 779 -39.55 1.39 23.83
CA HIS A 779 -40.22 0.13 24.12
C HIS A 779 -41.18 -0.24 22.99
N LEU A 780 -40.70 -1.11 22.11
CA LEU A 780 -41.39 -1.53 20.90
C LEU A 780 -41.75 -3.01 20.97
N GLN A 781 -43.02 -3.32 20.75
CA GLN A 781 -43.48 -4.70 20.60
C GLN A 781 -43.01 -5.23 19.24
N TRP A 782 -42.29 -6.34 19.25
CA TRP A 782 -41.78 -6.98 18.05
C TRP A 782 -42.70 -8.12 17.62
N HIS A 783 -43.09 -8.13 16.35
CA HIS A 783 -43.97 -9.14 15.76
C HIS A 783 -43.24 -10.02 14.74
N PRO A 784 -42.23 -10.81 15.16
CA PRO A 784 -41.49 -11.64 14.23
C PRO A 784 -42.36 -12.76 13.67
N GLN A 785 -42.16 -13.09 12.39
CA GLN A 785 -42.90 -14.16 11.71
C GLN A 785 -42.65 -15.53 12.35
N MET A 786 -41.42 -15.75 12.81
CA MET A 786 -41.02 -16.89 13.62
C MET A 786 -40.73 -16.35 15.01
N VAL A 787 -41.29 -16.97 16.05
CA VAL A 787 -41.07 -16.50 17.42
C VAL A 787 -39.64 -16.86 17.80
N PRO A 788 -38.76 -15.88 18.06
CA PRO A 788 -37.38 -16.14 18.44
C PRO A 788 -37.37 -16.82 19.81
N SER A 789 -36.48 -17.78 20.00
CA SER A 789 -36.16 -18.27 21.34
C SER A 789 -35.30 -17.22 22.01
N VAL A 790 -35.89 -16.37 22.86
CA VAL A 790 -35.21 -15.31 23.63
C VAL A 790 -35.76 -15.26 25.05
N GLU A 791 -34.99 -14.70 25.97
CA GLU A 791 -35.34 -14.50 27.37
C GLU A 791 -35.31 -13.01 27.73
N ALA A 792 -36.06 -12.60 28.75
CA ALA A 792 -35.97 -11.24 29.26
C ALA A 792 -34.55 -10.96 29.77
N GLY A 793 -33.95 -9.85 29.33
CA GLY A 793 -32.57 -9.48 29.57
C GLY A 793 -31.60 -9.82 28.43
N ASP A 794 -32.01 -10.64 27.44
CA ASP A 794 -31.17 -10.94 26.28
C ASP A 794 -30.78 -9.65 25.53
N ARG A 795 -29.50 -9.56 25.16
CA ARG A 795 -28.95 -8.45 24.38
C ARG A 795 -28.88 -8.85 22.91
N LEU A 796 -29.53 -8.07 22.07
CA LEU A 796 -29.63 -8.31 20.64
C LEU A 796 -28.91 -7.21 19.85
N VAL A 797 -28.38 -7.58 18.69
CA VAL A 797 -28.11 -6.63 17.61
C VAL A 797 -29.16 -6.85 16.53
N ILE A 798 -29.91 -5.80 16.21
CA ILE A 798 -30.94 -5.80 15.18
C ILE A 798 -30.57 -4.83 14.07
N ALA A 799 -31.07 -5.09 12.87
CA ALA A 799 -30.91 -4.19 11.73
C ALA A 799 -32.24 -3.90 11.03
N ASP A 800 -32.35 -2.71 10.46
CA ASP A 800 -33.45 -2.33 9.59
C ASP A 800 -33.45 -3.25 8.36
N PHE A 801 -34.54 -3.99 8.17
CA PHE A 801 -34.72 -4.92 7.06
C PHE A 801 -34.58 -4.22 5.70
N THR A 802 -34.97 -2.95 5.60
CA THR A 802 -34.89 -2.16 4.35
C THR A 802 -33.46 -1.89 3.91
N TRP A 803 -32.49 -1.98 4.82
CA TRP A 803 -31.07 -1.93 4.49
C TRP A 803 -30.69 -3.08 3.57
N PHE A 804 -31.23 -4.28 3.80
CA PHE A 804 -30.97 -5.47 2.98
C PHE A 804 -31.93 -5.60 1.80
N SER A 805 -33.23 -5.39 2.04
CA SER A 805 -34.26 -5.87 1.12
C SER A 805 -35.53 -5.03 1.05
N LYS A 806 -36.13 -4.99 -0.14
CA LYS A 806 -37.45 -4.38 -0.41
C LYS A 806 -38.60 -5.39 -0.41
N LEU A 807 -38.35 -6.65 -0.06
CA LEU A 807 -39.39 -7.69 -0.04
C LEU A 807 -40.49 -7.38 0.96
N LYS A 808 -41.75 -7.71 0.67
CA LYS A 808 -42.88 -7.45 1.57
C LYS A 808 -43.08 -8.52 2.65
N GLY A 809 -42.63 -9.76 2.43
CA GLY A 809 -42.76 -10.85 3.40
C GLY A 809 -41.60 -10.91 4.40
N ASN A 810 -41.80 -11.67 5.49
CA ASN A 810 -40.87 -11.80 6.61
C ASN A 810 -40.23 -13.20 6.74
N ARG A 811 -40.43 -14.09 5.76
CA ARG A 811 -39.90 -15.46 5.80
C ARG A 811 -38.43 -15.59 5.38
N VAL A 812 -37.92 -14.61 4.63
CA VAL A 812 -36.62 -14.70 3.97
C VAL A 812 -36.00 -13.30 3.94
N LEU A 813 -34.73 -13.22 4.32
CA LEU A 813 -33.88 -12.06 4.04
C LEU A 813 -33.25 -12.23 2.67
N SER A 814 -33.37 -11.23 1.79
CA SER A 814 -32.78 -11.27 0.46
C SER A 814 -31.69 -10.22 0.34
N ILE A 815 -30.49 -10.64 -0.06
CA ILE A 815 -29.32 -9.77 -0.26
C ILE A 815 -29.01 -9.73 -1.75
N SER A 816 -28.86 -8.55 -2.33
CA SER A 816 -28.52 -8.39 -3.75
C SER A 816 -27.07 -8.83 -3.99
N LYS A 817 -26.84 -9.62 -5.05
CA LYS A 817 -25.50 -9.94 -5.51
C LYS A 817 -24.94 -8.75 -6.29
N PRO A 818 -23.69 -8.34 -6.08
CA PRO A 818 -23.03 -7.36 -6.92
C PRO A 818 -22.87 -7.90 -8.36
N ASP A 819 -23.15 -7.07 -9.37
CA ASP A 819 -23.10 -7.47 -10.77
C ASP A 819 -21.65 -7.66 -11.28
N SER A 820 -21.43 -8.54 -12.26
CA SER A 820 -20.11 -8.71 -12.89
C SER A 820 -19.82 -7.63 -13.94
N ASP A 821 -18.54 -7.44 -14.29
CA ASP A 821 -18.18 -6.56 -15.41
C ASP A 821 -18.70 -7.14 -16.73
N THR A 822 -19.59 -6.38 -17.38
CA THR A 822 -20.21 -6.71 -18.68
C THR A 822 -19.94 -5.66 -19.74
N THR A 823 -19.19 -4.60 -19.40
CA THR A 823 -18.96 -3.44 -20.26
C THR A 823 -17.58 -3.48 -20.92
N SER A 824 -16.56 -3.90 -20.16
CA SER A 824 -15.15 -3.91 -20.61
C SER A 824 -14.52 -5.29 -20.45
N ALA A 825 -15.32 -6.34 -20.65
CA ALA A 825 -14.90 -7.73 -20.52
C ALA A 825 -15.67 -8.64 -21.48
N PRO A 826 -15.11 -9.82 -21.83
CA PRO A 826 -15.81 -10.78 -22.66
C PRO A 826 -17.12 -11.26 -22.04
N LYS A 827 -18.18 -11.20 -22.84
CA LYS A 827 -19.51 -11.69 -22.48
C LYS A 827 -19.57 -13.22 -22.61
N PRO A 828 -20.54 -13.90 -21.98
CA PRO A 828 -20.68 -15.36 -22.07
C PRO A 828 -20.86 -15.89 -23.50
N ASP A 829 -21.38 -15.07 -24.40
CA ASP A 829 -21.63 -15.39 -25.82
C ASP A 829 -20.47 -14.97 -26.74
N CYS A 830 -19.36 -14.46 -26.21
CA CYS A 830 -18.17 -14.16 -27.01
C CYS A 830 -17.33 -15.42 -27.25
N ASP A 831 -16.92 -15.62 -28.49
CA ASP A 831 -15.96 -16.61 -28.94
C ASP A 831 -14.75 -15.95 -29.64
N PHE A 832 -13.85 -16.76 -30.22
CA PHE A 832 -12.65 -16.27 -30.90
C PHE A 832 -12.95 -15.46 -32.16
N ASP A 833 -14.07 -15.72 -32.84
CA ASP A 833 -14.42 -15.11 -34.13
C ASP A 833 -15.37 -13.90 -33.98
N SER A 834 -15.89 -13.69 -32.77
CA SER A 834 -16.88 -12.65 -32.46
C SER A 834 -16.41 -11.23 -32.82
N TYR A 835 -15.15 -10.89 -32.51
CA TYR A 835 -14.59 -9.59 -32.88
C TYR A 835 -14.39 -9.45 -34.40
N GLU A 836 -13.97 -10.51 -35.08
CA GLU A 836 -13.73 -10.46 -36.53
C GLU A 836 -15.04 -10.32 -37.31
N SER A 837 -16.10 -10.94 -36.81
CA SER A 837 -17.44 -10.92 -37.42
C SER A 837 -18.14 -9.56 -37.25
N ASP A 838 -17.99 -8.91 -36.09
CA ASP A 838 -18.61 -7.61 -35.79
C ASP A 838 -17.70 -6.75 -34.88
N PRO A 839 -16.66 -6.10 -35.46
CA PRO A 839 -15.68 -5.33 -34.69
C PRO A 839 -16.30 -4.16 -33.90
N GLU A 840 -17.36 -3.53 -34.42
CA GLU A 840 -18.01 -2.38 -33.78
C GLU A 840 -18.70 -2.78 -32.48
N LYS A 841 -19.50 -3.85 -32.53
CA LYS A 841 -20.21 -4.38 -31.36
C LYS A 841 -19.24 -4.96 -30.32
N HIS A 842 -18.17 -5.60 -30.78
CA HIS A 842 -17.24 -6.32 -29.90
C HIS A 842 -15.99 -5.52 -29.49
N ARG A 843 -15.88 -4.26 -29.92
CA ARG A 843 -14.74 -3.35 -29.64
C ARG A 843 -14.28 -3.32 -28.19
N TRP A 844 -15.20 -3.43 -27.23
CA TRP A 844 -14.94 -3.28 -25.80
C TRP A 844 -14.98 -4.58 -25.00
N CYS A 845 -15.47 -5.69 -25.57
CA CYS A 845 -15.68 -6.92 -24.81
C CYS A 845 -14.64 -8.01 -25.11
N CYS A 846 -14.49 -8.44 -26.36
CA CYS A 846 -13.64 -9.60 -26.72
C CYS A 846 -12.60 -9.29 -27.80
N ARG A 847 -12.23 -8.02 -27.96
CA ARG A 847 -11.08 -7.64 -28.79
C ARG A 847 -9.79 -8.08 -28.11
N SER A 848 -9.01 -8.95 -28.76
CA SER A 848 -7.75 -9.44 -28.20
C SER A 848 -6.66 -8.36 -28.15
N HIS A 849 -5.68 -8.52 -27.25
CA HIS A 849 -4.53 -7.62 -27.18
C HIS A 849 -3.71 -7.63 -28.46
N GLU A 850 -3.56 -8.77 -29.13
CA GLU A 850 -2.86 -8.86 -30.41
C GLU A 850 -3.50 -7.92 -31.45
N ARG A 851 -4.84 -7.87 -31.53
CA ARG A 851 -5.56 -6.93 -32.41
C ARG A 851 -5.55 -5.49 -31.88
N SER A 852 -5.67 -5.29 -30.58
CA SER A 852 -5.63 -3.95 -29.96
C SER A 852 -4.30 -3.26 -30.19
N GLU A 853 -3.21 -3.96 -29.88
CA GLU A 853 -1.85 -3.43 -29.99
C GLU A 853 -1.38 -3.33 -31.43
N ALA A 854 -1.89 -4.14 -32.35
CA ALA A 854 -1.62 -3.98 -33.78
C ALA A 854 -2.16 -2.65 -34.33
N ASP A 855 -3.45 -2.33 -34.08
CA ASP A 855 -4.04 -1.07 -34.52
C ASP A 855 -3.37 0.13 -33.82
N PHE A 856 -3.02 -0.01 -32.54
CA PHE A 856 -2.32 1.04 -31.80
C PHE A 856 -0.91 1.28 -32.35
N SER A 857 -0.19 0.20 -32.71
CA SER A 857 1.09 0.27 -33.43
C SER A 857 0.95 1.01 -34.76
N ASP A 858 -0.08 0.68 -35.55
CA ASP A 858 -0.36 1.36 -36.83
C ASP A 858 -0.73 2.84 -36.62
N HIS A 859 -1.46 3.16 -35.55
CA HIS A 859 -1.75 4.54 -35.15
C HIS A 859 -0.47 5.32 -34.79
N ILE A 860 0.41 4.75 -33.95
CA ILE A 860 1.71 5.35 -33.59
C ILE A 860 2.56 5.58 -34.84
N ALA A 861 2.64 4.60 -35.74
CA ALA A 861 3.38 4.74 -36.99
C ALA A 861 2.84 5.89 -37.85
N GLY A 862 1.51 6.03 -37.95
CA GLY A 862 0.87 7.17 -38.62
C GLY A 862 1.21 8.51 -37.97
N ARG A 863 1.24 8.60 -36.63
CA ARG A 863 1.67 9.81 -35.90
C ARG A 863 3.14 10.14 -36.18
N ARG A 864 4.03 9.15 -36.18
CA ARG A 864 5.45 9.31 -36.55
C ARG A 864 5.61 9.83 -37.98
N ALA A 865 4.87 9.28 -38.94
CA ALA A 865 4.89 9.73 -40.33
C ALA A 865 4.44 11.19 -40.51
N ARG A 866 3.57 11.68 -39.61
CA ARG A 866 3.16 13.10 -39.56
C ARG A 866 4.10 14.00 -38.74
N GLY A 867 5.18 13.45 -38.17
CA GLY A 867 6.12 14.19 -37.32
C GLY A 867 5.61 14.49 -35.90
N GLU A 868 4.42 13.99 -35.52
CA GLU A 868 3.80 14.25 -34.21
C GLU A 868 4.51 13.55 -33.04
N LEU A 869 5.33 12.55 -33.35
CA LEU A 869 6.16 11.79 -32.40
C LEU A 869 7.65 11.96 -32.72
N ASN A 870 8.03 13.03 -33.44
CA ASN A 870 9.44 13.35 -33.62
C ASN A 870 10.03 13.73 -32.25
N PRO A 871 11.11 13.06 -31.79
CA PRO A 871 11.79 13.42 -30.54
C PRO A 871 12.29 14.87 -30.50
N GLU A 872 12.44 15.52 -31.66
CA GLU A 872 12.79 16.93 -31.80
C GLU A 872 11.60 17.89 -31.71
N THR A 873 10.35 17.39 -31.69
CA THR A 873 9.16 18.23 -31.53
C THR A 873 9.12 18.83 -30.12
N TRP A 874 8.74 20.11 -30.05
CA TRP A 874 8.70 20.88 -28.80
C TRP A 874 7.26 21.29 -28.43
N PRO A 875 6.82 21.13 -27.17
CA PRO A 875 7.52 20.49 -26.05
C PRO A 875 7.70 18.97 -26.26
N PRO A 876 8.64 18.32 -25.54
CA PRO A 876 8.88 16.88 -25.69
C PRO A 876 7.61 16.08 -25.46
N VAL A 877 7.35 15.11 -26.35
CA VAL A 877 6.15 14.27 -26.25
C VAL A 877 6.21 13.43 -24.97
N ARG A 878 5.11 13.41 -24.20
CA ARG A 878 4.98 12.61 -22.97
C ARG A 878 4.60 11.19 -23.29
N ASP A 879 5.27 10.22 -22.66
CA ASP A 879 4.90 8.81 -22.77
C ASP A 879 3.79 8.47 -21.77
N ASP A 880 2.56 8.84 -22.11
CA ASP A 880 1.37 8.53 -21.31
C ASP A 880 1.12 7.02 -21.19
N ASP A 881 1.70 6.24 -22.11
CA ASP A 881 1.61 4.79 -22.17
C ASP A 881 2.82 4.11 -21.52
N ALA A 882 3.67 4.89 -20.84
CA ALA A 882 4.82 4.50 -20.03
C ALA A 882 5.41 3.12 -20.40
N PHE A 883 6.04 3.05 -21.57
CA PHE A 883 6.71 1.86 -22.07
C PHE A 883 7.71 1.34 -21.01
N GLU A 884 7.58 0.07 -20.62
CA GLU A 884 8.44 -0.55 -19.60
C GLU A 884 9.66 -1.27 -20.20
N VAL A 885 10.10 -0.78 -21.36
CA VAL A 885 11.24 -1.33 -22.07
C VAL A 885 12.22 -0.20 -22.36
N SER A 886 13.45 -0.41 -21.88
CA SER A 886 14.57 0.48 -22.10
C SER A 886 15.05 0.40 -23.54
N ALA A 887 15.54 1.50 -24.09
CA ALA A 887 16.23 1.47 -25.37
C ALA A 887 17.46 0.58 -25.32
N SER A 888 17.84 0.03 -26.47
CA SER A 888 19.05 -0.78 -26.58
C SER A 888 20.27 0.01 -26.13
N GLY A 889 20.98 -0.49 -25.11
CA GLY A 889 22.17 0.18 -24.56
C GLY A 889 21.89 1.35 -23.62
N ALA A 890 20.63 1.61 -23.25
CA ALA A 890 20.30 2.61 -22.24
C ALA A 890 20.96 2.25 -20.90
N ALA A 891 21.53 3.25 -20.22
CA ALA A 891 22.10 3.04 -18.90
C ALA A 891 21.00 2.58 -17.92
N THR A 892 21.23 1.43 -17.30
CA THR A 892 20.39 0.86 -16.24
C THR A 892 21.12 0.89 -14.92
N GLY A 893 20.40 1.14 -13.83
CA GLY A 893 20.97 1.04 -12.50
C GLY A 893 21.12 -0.41 -12.08
N ASP A 894 22.31 -0.78 -11.61
CA ASP A 894 22.56 -2.06 -10.96
C ASP A 894 23.15 -1.81 -9.58
N ALA A 895 22.31 -1.98 -8.55
CA ALA A 895 22.71 -1.82 -7.16
C ALA A 895 23.71 -2.89 -6.67
N PHE A 896 23.86 -3.99 -7.43
CA PHE A 896 24.83 -5.04 -7.12
C PHE A 896 26.19 -4.79 -7.77
N ALA A 897 26.30 -3.85 -8.71
CA ALA A 897 27.51 -3.63 -9.50
C ALA A 897 28.73 -3.17 -8.68
N PHE A 898 28.47 -2.49 -7.56
CA PHE A 898 29.48 -1.85 -6.74
C PHE A 898 29.70 -2.60 -5.44
N ALA A 899 30.86 -2.39 -4.82
CA ALA A 899 31.13 -2.90 -3.49
C ALA A 899 30.11 -2.34 -2.49
N PRO A 900 29.64 -3.14 -1.51
CA PRO A 900 28.72 -2.65 -0.49
C PRO A 900 29.35 -1.50 0.31
N GLU A 901 28.60 -0.40 0.44
CA GLU A 901 28.96 0.76 1.24
C GLU A 901 28.08 0.80 2.51
N PRO A 902 28.62 1.07 3.70
CA PRO A 902 27.81 1.17 4.91
C PRO A 902 26.90 2.41 4.84
N THR A 903 25.67 2.26 5.31
CA THR A 903 24.74 3.39 5.46
C THR A 903 25.26 4.36 6.53
N PRO A 904 25.25 5.68 6.28
CA PRO A 904 25.58 6.67 7.30
C PRO A 904 24.66 6.57 8.52
N ALA A 905 25.22 6.65 9.73
CA ALA A 905 24.48 6.44 10.98
C ALA A 905 23.38 7.49 11.23
N ASP A 906 23.52 8.68 10.67
CA ASP A 906 22.57 9.79 10.79
C ASP A 906 21.40 9.72 9.81
N GLN A 907 21.46 8.83 8.80
CA GLN A 907 20.44 8.66 7.77
C GLN A 907 19.39 7.62 8.16
N THR A 908 18.15 7.89 7.76
CA THR A 908 16.98 7.04 8.01
C THR A 908 16.22 6.74 6.72
N MET A 909 15.33 5.74 6.75
CA MET A 909 14.43 5.49 5.61
C MET A 909 13.63 6.73 5.20
N ASP A 910 13.37 7.65 6.13
CA ASP A 910 12.69 8.92 5.89
C ASP A 910 13.50 9.92 5.04
N ASP A 911 14.81 9.70 4.84
CA ASP A 911 15.65 10.53 3.99
C ASP A 911 15.68 10.02 2.54
N LEU A 912 15.50 8.71 2.36
CA LEU A 912 15.40 8.06 1.04
C LEU A 912 14.00 8.14 0.43
N GLU A 913 12.97 8.05 1.27
CA GLU A 913 11.57 8.25 0.90
C GLU A 913 11.16 9.69 1.22
#